data_AF-A0A834Z501-F1
#
_entry.id   AF-A0A834Z501-F1
#
_cell.length_a   1.000
_cell.length_b   1.000
_cell.length_c   1.000
_cell.angle_alpha   90.00
_cell.angle_beta   90.00
_cell.angle_gamma   90.00
#
_symmetry.space_group_name_H-M   'P 1'
#
loop_
_entity.id
_entity.type
_entity.pdbx_description
1 polymer ?
#
loop_
_entity_poly.entity_id
_entity_poly.type
_entity_poly.pdbx_seq_one_letter_code
_entity_poly.pdbx_strand_id
1 'polypeptide(L)'
;MDLDEKSKFSCRTGEMDVDESYHKRKFSENNKLVKKIGKVVRDLRSLGFTSLTEDAYASAIFLLLKAKVHDLAGDDYRSSVLQSIKEWIQAVPLQFLYALLAYLGDSVSYDSPSSGLKSPLASCPSRFPGIETPSEGLVRWQLRLEYFAYETLQDLRIAKLFEIIVDYPDSSPAIEDLKQCLEYTGQHSKLIDSFISALRYRLLTAGASTNDILHQYVSTIKALRTIDPTGVFLEAVGEPLRDYLRGRKDTVKCIVTMLTDGTGGNPNGTGNPGDSLLEELNRDEENQENAGCDDDINTDDKQAWINAERWEPDPVEADPLKGSRNRRKIDVLGMIVGIIGSKDQLVNEYRVMLAEKLLNKSDYDIDSEIRTLELLKAGAEQGETGVSLDLLDATIISSNFWPPIQDESLNIPGSVDQLLSDYAKRFHEIKTPRKLLWKKNLGSVKLELQFEDRAVQFTVAPVHAAIIMQFQDQTSWTSKNLAVAIGIPEDALNRRINFWISKGILAESLGADSDDHIYTLVDGMVDTSRNGVNNGSCEELLAGDEEGERSVASVEEQLLKEMTIYEKFILGMLTNFGSMALDRIHNTLKMFCVADPPYDKSLQQLQSFLSGLVSEEKLELRDGISKATELLLREEWKESVQIYSQFISLCQEKLSNTHDNSDPDRLSKLQKSLCLALSNRAEARSRLREFSDALEDCDQALKLESTHFKTLLCKGKILINLNRYSMALGCFKRALLDPQSNGNSETLNGYLDRCKKLEFQSRNGAFDLSDWVLNRFQGKPPELAEYIGAVQIKKSENGGRGFFATKNTEAGTLLLVTKAVATDRGILPEPDEDSSESARLVMWKDFIDKVLDAAAKCTRTHNLICALSTGEDEEGLEVPDISLFRPETEESIFSKEKKKPNTGRILSILDVNSLTEDAISAKVLGKNSDYYGVGLWILASFINHSCNPNARRLHIGDHVVIHASRDVKAGEEITFAYFDVLLPLNKRQEMSKTWGFNCNCKRCKFEEEIGSRREIKEIEMVLERASDMGGGIVRLEEGMRRWMVKGKEKGYLRASFWAAFSEAFKSEKSMRRWGRRIPAVEAVTESIAEAVGGDERVLKVVVEGVKKSGAGLMEMERAMKLGRGVYGKVVKKQAMRALLELGLHD
;
A
#
# COMPACT_ATOMS: atom_id res chain seq x y z
N MET A 1 -32.92 -24.10 32.93
CA MET A 1 -33.32 -25.52 32.84
C MET A 1 -32.05 -26.32 32.72
N ASP A 2 -31.84 -27.16 33.72
CA ASP A 2 -30.65 -27.95 34.02
C ASP A 2 -30.26 -28.94 32.92
N LEU A 3 -28.99 -29.33 32.90
CA LEU A 3 -28.59 -30.71 33.20
C LEU A 3 -27.08 -30.78 33.53
N ASP A 4 -26.82 -31.41 34.67
CA ASP A 4 -25.56 -31.70 35.35
C ASP A 4 -24.49 -32.44 34.51
N GLU A 5 -23.21 -32.28 34.85
CA GLU A 5 -22.49 -33.30 35.65
C GLU A 5 -21.02 -32.97 35.97
N LYS A 6 -20.64 -33.42 37.17
CA LYS A 6 -19.35 -33.29 37.85
C LYS A 6 -18.25 -34.15 37.19
N SER A 7 -17.03 -33.62 37.12
CA SER A 7 -15.87 -34.37 37.65
C SER A 7 -14.76 -33.42 38.12
N LYS A 8 -14.39 -33.55 39.39
CA LYS A 8 -13.24 -32.91 40.02
C LYS A 8 -11.98 -33.70 39.65
N PHE A 9 -10.98 -33.03 39.09
CA PHE A 9 -9.58 -33.36 39.37
C PHE A 9 -8.85 -32.08 39.76
N SER A 10 -8.42 -32.04 41.02
CA SER A 10 -7.59 -30.99 41.60
C SER A 10 -6.19 -31.03 40.99
N CYS A 11 -5.76 -29.95 40.34
CA CYS A 11 -4.34 -29.67 40.18
C CYS A 11 -4.01 -28.48 41.07
N ARG A 12 -3.16 -28.73 42.08
CA ARG A 12 -2.68 -27.73 43.03
C ARG A 12 -2.02 -26.57 42.27
N THR A 13 -2.58 -25.39 42.44
CA THR A 13 -1.89 -24.11 42.30
C THR A 13 -0.58 -24.16 43.10
N GLY A 14 0.54 -24.09 42.40
CA GLY A 14 1.82 -23.70 42.98
C GLY A 14 1.92 -22.20 42.85
N GLU A 15 1.44 -21.47 43.85
CA GLU A 15 1.69 -20.04 44.01
C GLU A 15 3.22 -19.84 44.07
N MET A 16 3.75 -19.14 43.07
CA MET A 16 4.95 -18.33 43.24
C MET A 16 4.48 -16.88 43.17
N ASP A 17 3.88 -16.42 44.26
CA ASP A 17 3.82 -14.99 44.55
C ASP A 17 5.25 -14.46 44.64
N VAL A 18 5.53 -13.41 43.89
CA VAL A 18 6.71 -12.57 44.12
C VAL A 18 6.19 -11.16 44.30
N ASP A 19 5.94 -10.88 45.57
CA ASP A 19 5.87 -9.57 46.17
C ASP A 19 7.09 -8.72 45.74
N GLU A 20 6.85 -7.42 45.66
CA GLU A 20 7.86 -6.39 45.44
C GLU A 20 9.07 -6.60 46.34
N SER A 21 10.26 -6.31 45.79
CA SER A 21 11.59 -6.34 46.43
C SER A 21 12.36 -7.67 46.38
N TYR A 22 13.22 -7.89 45.38
CA TYR A 22 14.45 -8.68 45.62
C TYR A 22 15.60 -8.33 44.64
N HIS A 23 16.62 -7.69 45.21
CA HIS A 23 17.96 -7.55 44.66
C HIS A 23 18.59 -8.89 44.25
N LYS A 24 19.29 -8.89 43.10
CA LYS A 24 20.50 -9.68 42.77
C LYS A 24 20.75 -10.88 43.71
N ARG A 25 20.09 -12.02 43.49
CA ARG A 25 20.52 -13.30 44.04
C ARG A 25 20.71 -14.33 42.93
N LYS A 26 21.99 -14.66 42.73
CA LYS A 26 22.51 -15.76 41.89
C LYS A 26 21.60 -16.99 41.94
N PHE A 27 21.16 -17.45 40.78
CA PHE A 27 20.76 -18.85 40.55
C PHE A 27 22.01 -19.75 40.76
N SER A 28 22.32 -19.99 42.02
CA SER A 28 23.46 -20.80 42.46
C SER A 28 23.14 -22.29 42.31
N GLU A 29 23.66 -22.93 41.25
CA GLU A 29 24.14 -24.32 41.10
C GLU A 29 23.41 -25.54 41.74
N ASN A 30 22.24 -25.40 42.37
CA ASN A 30 21.64 -26.48 43.15
C ASN A 30 20.11 -26.55 43.12
N ASN A 31 19.49 -26.33 41.96
CA ASN A 31 18.08 -26.66 41.83
C ASN A 31 17.91 -28.19 41.65
N LYS A 32 17.58 -28.90 42.76
CA LYS A 32 17.33 -30.36 42.77
C LYS A 32 16.31 -30.78 41.71
N LEU A 33 15.37 -29.90 41.35
CA LEU A 33 14.37 -30.15 40.31
C LEU A 33 14.99 -30.16 38.91
N VAL A 34 15.80 -29.16 38.56
CA VAL A 34 16.52 -29.11 37.27
C VAL A 34 17.46 -30.31 37.12
N LYS A 35 18.13 -30.74 38.20
CA LYS A 35 18.95 -31.97 38.19
C LYS A 35 18.13 -33.24 37.97
N LYS A 36 16.92 -33.33 38.55
CA LYS A 36 16.00 -34.46 38.32
C LYS A 36 15.47 -34.48 36.89
N ILE A 37 15.04 -33.32 36.36
CA ILE A 37 14.57 -33.16 34.98
C ILE A 37 15.72 -33.48 34.01
N GLY A 38 16.89 -32.90 34.24
CA GLY A 38 18.09 -33.18 33.44
C GLY A 38 18.50 -34.65 33.47
N LYS A 39 18.29 -35.38 34.59
CA LYS A 39 18.53 -36.82 34.65
C LYS A 39 17.56 -37.57 33.73
N VAL A 40 16.27 -37.26 33.79
CA VAL A 40 15.25 -37.86 32.91
C VAL A 40 15.53 -37.55 31.44
N VAL A 41 15.89 -36.30 31.12
CA VAL A 41 16.26 -35.89 29.75
C VAL A 41 17.50 -36.65 29.27
N ARG A 42 18.53 -36.81 30.11
CA ARG A 42 19.73 -37.58 29.77
C ARG A 42 19.41 -39.06 29.53
N ASP A 43 18.61 -39.67 30.41
CA ASP A 43 18.24 -41.08 30.32
C ASP A 43 17.43 -41.34 29.03
N LEU A 44 16.47 -40.47 28.69
CA LEU A 44 15.68 -40.57 27.45
C LEU A 44 16.51 -40.28 26.18
N ARG A 45 17.43 -39.32 26.22
CA ARG A 45 18.40 -39.09 25.13
C ARG A 45 19.28 -40.31 24.89
N SER A 46 19.74 -40.99 25.95
CA SER A 46 20.56 -42.21 25.83
C SER A 46 19.81 -43.40 25.19
N LEU A 47 18.47 -43.37 25.24
CA LEU A 47 17.59 -44.34 24.61
C LEU A 47 17.19 -43.96 23.15
N GLY A 48 17.73 -42.86 22.61
CA GLY A 48 17.45 -42.39 21.25
C GLY A 48 16.26 -41.45 21.09
N PHE A 49 15.61 -41.04 22.19
CA PHE A 49 14.43 -40.16 22.17
C PHE A 49 14.80 -38.67 22.34
N THR A 50 15.78 -38.20 21.57
CA THR A 50 16.28 -36.82 21.67
C THR A 50 15.20 -35.79 21.33
N SER A 51 14.55 -35.92 20.18
CA SER A 51 13.48 -35.00 19.72
C SER A 51 12.32 -34.91 20.72
N LEU A 52 11.84 -36.06 21.21
CA LEU A 52 10.74 -36.14 22.17
C LEU A 52 11.05 -35.35 23.46
N THR A 53 12.28 -35.42 23.97
CA THR A 53 12.65 -34.67 25.16
C THR A 53 12.72 -33.17 24.91
N GLU A 54 13.21 -32.76 23.73
CA GLU A 54 13.34 -31.37 23.33
C GLU A 54 11.96 -30.71 23.12
N ASP A 55 11.07 -31.42 22.45
CA ASP A 55 9.68 -30.99 22.24
C ASP A 55 8.91 -30.85 23.57
N ALA A 56 9.16 -31.73 24.53
CA ALA A 56 8.44 -31.73 25.81
C ALA A 56 8.75 -30.50 26.68
N TYR A 57 10.04 -30.17 26.88
CA TYR A 57 10.39 -28.97 27.66
C TYR A 57 10.15 -27.69 26.86
N ALA A 58 10.32 -27.70 25.54
CA ALA A 58 9.95 -26.59 24.66
C ALA A 58 8.47 -26.24 24.83
N SER A 59 7.60 -27.23 24.67
CA SER A 59 6.14 -27.06 24.80
C SER A 59 5.75 -26.52 26.18
N ALA A 60 6.38 -27.01 27.25
CA ALA A 60 6.13 -26.52 28.60
C ALA A 60 6.56 -25.05 28.77
N ILE A 61 7.71 -24.66 28.22
CA ILE A 61 8.20 -23.27 28.27
C ILE A 61 7.26 -22.34 27.49
N PHE A 62 6.89 -22.70 26.26
CA PHE A 62 5.96 -21.89 25.46
C PHE A 62 4.58 -21.79 26.10
N LEU A 63 4.06 -22.86 26.71
CA LEU A 63 2.79 -22.84 27.41
C LEU A 63 2.82 -21.91 28.64
N LEU A 64 3.90 -21.95 29.43
CA LEU A 64 4.09 -21.08 30.58
C LEU A 64 4.28 -19.62 30.17
N LEU A 65 5.05 -19.38 29.11
CA LEU A 65 5.22 -18.03 28.56
C LEU A 65 3.89 -17.47 28.05
N LYS A 66 3.10 -18.27 27.33
CA LYS A 66 1.75 -17.88 26.90
C LYS A 66 0.87 -17.50 28.09
N ALA A 67 0.82 -18.35 29.12
CA ALA A 67 0.06 -18.07 30.34
C ALA A 67 0.53 -16.78 31.03
N LYS A 68 1.85 -16.57 31.14
CA LYS A 68 2.39 -15.36 31.75
C LYS A 68 2.07 -14.09 30.96
N VAL A 69 2.12 -14.16 29.62
CA VAL A 69 1.72 -13.04 28.75
C VAL A 69 0.23 -12.75 28.95
N HIS A 70 -0.64 -13.76 29.04
CA HIS A 70 -2.07 -13.54 29.33
C HIS A 70 -2.31 -12.90 30.71
N ASP A 71 -1.62 -13.36 31.75
CA ASP A 71 -1.75 -12.81 33.11
C ASP A 71 -1.29 -11.35 33.18
N LEU A 72 -0.20 -11.01 32.48
CA LEU A 72 0.33 -9.63 32.44
C LEU A 72 -0.46 -8.72 31.50
N ALA A 73 -0.98 -9.25 30.39
CA ALA A 73 -1.62 -8.44 29.36
C ALA A 73 -2.91 -7.78 29.87
N GLY A 74 -3.68 -8.44 30.75
CA GLY A 74 -4.85 -7.88 31.44
C GLY A 74 -5.85 -7.09 30.57
N ASP A 75 -6.80 -6.41 31.24
CA ASP A 75 -7.69 -5.41 30.63
C ASP A 75 -7.30 -3.98 31.08
N ASP A 76 -6.15 -3.79 31.74
CA ASP A 76 -5.60 -2.47 32.07
C ASP A 76 -4.57 -2.05 31.01
N TYR A 77 -4.89 -0.99 30.28
CA TYR A 77 -4.10 -0.49 29.15
C TYR A 77 -3.22 0.71 29.50
N ARG A 78 -3.25 1.17 30.75
CA ARG A 78 -2.55 2.38 31.22
C ARG A 78 -1.07 2.16 31.49
N SER A 79 -0.60 0.91 31.50
CA SER A 79 0.80 0.55 31.76
C SER A 79 1.36 -0.33 30.65
N SER A 80 2.63 -0.11 30.30
CA SER A 80 3.38 -1.00 29.39
C SER A 80 3.71 -2.33 30.09
N VAL A 81 3.50 -3.44 29.37
CA VAL A 81 3.72 -4.81 29.86
C VAL A 81 4.92 -5.48 29.18
N LEU A 82 5.40 -4.91 28.08
CA LEU A 82 6.46 -5.50 27.24
C LEU A 82 7.78 -5.67 27.99
N GLN A 83 8.17 -4.67 28.80
CA GLN A 83 9.41 -4.73 29.60
C GLN A 83 9.35 -5.84 30.66
N SER A 84 8.21 -5.98 31.35
CA SER A 84 7.98 -7.04 32.34
C SER A 84 8.05 -8.43 31.73
N ILE A 85 7.59 -8.59 30.48
CA ILE A 85 7.68 -9.85 29.72
C ILE A 85 9.14 -10.18 29.39
N LYS A 86 9.92 -9.21 28.90
CA LYS A 86 11.36 -9.38 28.60
C LYS A 86 12.15 -9.80 29.84
N GLU A 87 11.93 -9.11 30.95
CA GLU A 87 12.60 -9.41 32.21
C GLU A 87 12.25 -10.81 32.72
N TRP A 88 10.98 -11.22 32.56
CA TRP A 88 10.55 -12.56 32.93
C TRP A 88 11.19 -13.65 32.05
N ILE A 89 11.29 -13.44 30.73
CA ILE A 89 11.98 -14.36 29.81
C ILE A 89 13.45 -14.55 30.24
N GLN A 90 14.13 -13.45 30.61
CA GLN A 90 15.51 -13.52 31.09
C GLN A 90 15.64 -14.21 32.44
N ALA A 91 14.69 -13.98 33.36
CA ALA A 91 14.76 -14.49 34.72
C ALA A 91 14.38 -15.97 34.86
N VAL A 92 13.46 -16.48 34.03
CA VAL A 92 12.83 -17.80 34.22
C VAL A 92 13.22 -18.80 33.13
N PRO A 93 12.71 -18.72 31.88
CA PRO A 93 12.97 -19.75 30.88
C PRO A 93 14.45 -19.80 30.43
N LEU A 94 15.13 -18.66 30.30
CA LEU A 94 16.55 -18.66 29.92
C LEU A 94 17.47 -19.18 31.03
N GLN A 95 17.20 -18.85 32.30
CA GLN A 95 17.93 -19.43 33.44
C GLN A 95 17.69 -20.93 33.57
N PHE A 96 16.46 -21.39 33.33
CA PHE A 96 16.12 -22.82 33.33
C PHE A 96 16.86 -23.57 32.21
N LEU A 97 16.85 -23.05 30.99
CA LEU A 97 17.54 -23.63 29.83
C LEU A 97 19.06 -23.68 30.06
N TYR A 98 19.64 -22.59 30.57
CA TYR A 98 21.06 -22.54 30.92
C TYR A 98 21.44 -23.63 31.93
N ALA A 99 20.66 -23.78 33.01
CA ALA A 99 20.91 -24.78 34.04
C ALA A 99 20.70 -26.22 33.55
N LEU A 100 19.73 -26.46 32.65
CA LEU A 100 19.48 -27.76 32.05
C LEU A 100 20.60 -28.18 31.08
N LEU A 101 21.04 -27.27 30.22
CA LEU A 101 22.13 -27.50 29.27
C LEU A 101 23.47 -27.72 29.99
N ALA A 102 23.76 -26.92 31.02
CA ALA A 102 24.93 -27.11 31.87
C ALA A 102 24.96 -28.49 32.56
N TYR A 103 23.80 -29.03 32.95
CA TYR A 103 23.69 -30.36 33.56
C TYR A 103 23.86 -31.52 32.56
N LEU A 104 23.52 -31.32 31.29
CA LEU A 104 23.60 -32.34 30.24
C LEU A 104 25.03 -32.57 29.75
N GLY A 105 25.97 -31.68 30.06
CA GLY A 105 27.41 -31.99 30.11
C GLY A 105 28.15 -32.05 28.77
N ASP A 106 28.06 -31.01 27.93
CA ASP A 106 29.04 -30.81 26.83
C ASP A 106 30.37 -30.26 27.35
N SER A 107 30.99 -30.96 28.30
CA SER A 107 32.38 -30.72 28.72
C SER A 107 33.29 -31.79 28.13
N VAL A 108 34.15 -31.35 27.21
CA VAL A 108 35.29 -32.01 26.54
C VAL A 108 35.78 -33.35 27.16
N SER A 109 35.70 -34.44 26.39
CA SER A 109 36.66 -35.55 26.51
C SER A 109 37.28 -35.86 25.14
N TYR A 110 38.59 -35.70 25.04
CA TYR A 110 39.40 -36.20 23.92
C TYR A 110 39.38 -37.74 23.91
N ASP A 111 39.46 -38.31 22.71
CA ASP A 111 39.63 -39.74 22.38
C ASP A 111 38.38 -40.64 22.43
N SER A 112 37.61 -40.65 21.33
CA SER A 112 36.95 -41.84 20.75
C SER A 112 36.32 -41.51 19.38
N PRO A 113 36.34 -42.42 18.38
CA PRO A 113 35.67 -42.21 17.10
C PRO A 113 34.17 -42.50 17.26
N SER A 114 33.37 -41.47 17.54
CA SER A 114 31.93 -41.65 17.80
C SER A 114 31.10 -41.72 16.53
N SER A 115 30.38 -42.84 16.38
CA SER A 115 29.17 -43.02 15.60
C SER A 115 28.11 -41.95 15.92
N GLY A 116 27.30 -41.62 14.90
CA GLY A 116 26.39 -40.49 14.87
C GLY A 116 25.37 -40.41 16.00
N LEU A 117 25.11 -39.17 16.40
CA LEU A 117 23.89 -38.53 16.92
C LEU A 117 24.34 -37.31 17.74
N LYS A 118 24.64 -36.20 17.05
CA LYS A 118 24.81 -34.88 17.68
C LYS A 118 23.45 -34.19 17.70
N SER A 119 23.05 -33.66 18.86
CA SER A 119 21.83 -32.84 18.99
C SER A 119 22.00 -31.54 18.17
N PRO A 120 20.92 -31.00 17.55
CA PRO A 120 20.95 -29.73 16.82
C PRO A 120 21.26 -28.51 17.70
N LEU A 121 21.28 -28.68 19.03
CA LEU A 121 21.41 -27.60 20.01
C LEU A 121 22.81 -27.48 20.65
N ALA A 122 23.79 -28.28 20.21
CA ALA A 122 25.16 -28.20 20.71
C ALA A 122 26.09 -27.45 19.74
N SER A 123 26.19 -26.12 19.90
CA SER A 123 27.31 -25.37 19.34
C SER A 123 28.52 -25.42 20.29
N CYS A 124 29.71 -25.63 19.72
CA CYS A 124 30.96 -25.68 20.46
C CYS A 124 31.26 -24.31 21.09
N PRO A 125 31.77 -24.22 22.34
CA PRO A 125 32.27 -22.96 22.86
C PRO A 125 33.55 -22.56 22.11
N SER A 126 33.63 -21.28 21.72
CA SER A 126 34.85 -20.70 21.17
C SER A 126 35.98 -20.71 22.22
N ARG A 127 37.18 -21.16 21.82
CA ARG A 127 38.38 -21.14 22.66
C ARG A 127 38.92 -19.71 22.76
N PHE A 128 38.49 -18.92 23.74
CA PHE A 128 39.27 -17.81 24.32
C PHE A 128 38.85 -17.59 25.78
N PRO A 129 39.76 -17.61 26.77
CA PRO A 129 39.41 -17.31 28.15
C PRO A 129 39.35 -15.79 28.33
N GLY A 130 38.17 -15.24 28.66
CA GLY A 130 38.11 -13.88 29.23
C GLY A 130 36.84 -13.03 29.08
N ILE A 131 35.81 -13.44 28.31
CA ILE A 131 34.57 -12.66 28.19
C ILE A 131 33.37 -13.62 28.21
N GLU A 132 32.44 -13.44 29.15
CA GLU A 132 31.20 -14.21 29.27
C GLU A 132 30.23 -13.86 28.12
N THR A 133 30.43 -14.46 26.94
CA THR A 133 29.44 -14.43 25.85
C THR A 133 28.47 -15.62 26.01
N PRO A 134 27.13 -15.40 26.02
CA PRO A 134 26.16 -16.49 26.11
C PRO A 134 26.32 -17.45 24.91
N SER A 135 26.06 -18.74 25.12
CA SER A 135 26.14 -19.74 24.05
C SER A 135 25.12 -19.42 22.93
N GLU A 136 25.52 -19.62 21.68
CA GLU A 136 24.70 -19.34 20.48
C GLU A 136 23.30 -19.97 20.56
N GLY A 137 23.19 -21.18 21.13
CA GLY A 137 21.90 -21.84 21.36
C GLY A 137 20.99 -21.11 22.36
N LEU A 138 21.54 -20.43 23.37
CA LEU A 138 20.75 -19.67 24.34
C LEU A 138 20.22 -18.36 23.74
N VAL A 139 20.98 -17.74 22.84
CA VAL A 139 20.56 -16.55 22.07
C VAL A 139 19.41 -16.90 21.13
N ARG A 140 19.50 -18.04 20.42
CA ARG A 140 18.38 -18.53 19.56
C ARG A 140 17.11 -18.79 20.38
N TRP A 141 17.24 -19.37 21.57
CA TRP A 141 16.10 -19.56 22.47
C TRP A 141 15.51 -18.24 22.96
N GLN A 142 16.35 -17.24 23.25
CA GLN A 142 15.88 -15.90 23.63
C GLN A 142 15.04 -15.28 22.50
N LEU A 143 15.56 -15.25 21.28
CA LEU A 143 14.85 -14.67 20.13
C LEU A 143 13.51 -15.39 19.85
N ARG A 144 13.49 -16.73 19.96
CA ARG A 144 12.27 -17.52 19.74
C ARG A 144 11.21 -17.29 20.82
N LEU A 145 11.63 -17.10 22.07
CA LEU A 145 10.73 -16.78 23.18
C LEU A 145 10.22 -15.34 23.08
N GLU A 146 11.08 -14.38 22.74
CA GLU A 146 10.69 -12.98 22.54
C GLU A 146 9.70 -12.86 21.37
N TYR A 147 9.97 -13.49 20.23
CA TYR A 147 9.04 -13.51 19.09
C TYR A 147 7.67 -14.10 19.47
N PHE A 148 7.66 -15.25 20.14
CA PHE A 148 6.41 -15.89 20.57
C PHE A 148 5.63 -15.03 21.58
N ALA A 149 6.33 -14.35 22.49
CA ALA A 149 5.70 -13.46 23.46
C ALA A 149 5.09 -12.23 22.80
N TYR A 150 5.79 -11.65 21.82
CA TYR A 150 5.33 -10.49 21.06
C TYR A 150 4.14 -10.84 20.17
N GLU A 151 4.20 -11.98 19.46
CA GLU A 151 3.07 -12.48 18.68
C GLU A 151 1.84 -12.72 19.57
N THR A 152 2.03 -13.33 20.75
CA THR A 152 0.93 -13.56 21.69
C THR A 152 0.35 -12.26 22.23
N LEU A 153 1.19 -11.30 22.64
CA LEU A 153 0.74 -10.01 23.16
C LEU A 153 0.04 -9.18 22.07
N GLN A 154 0.60 -9.17 20.87
CA GLN A 154 0.01 -8.51 19.71
C GLN A 154 -1.37 -9.08 19.42
N ASP A 155 -1.55 -10.40 19.40
CA ASP A 155 -2.85 -11.02 19.12
C ASP A 155 -3.90 -10.63 20.15
N LEU A 156 -3.51 -10.52 21.43
CA LEU A 156 -4.38 -10.04 22.49
C LEU A 156 -4.76 -8.56 22.31
N ARG A 157 -3.78 -7.72 21.99
CA ARG A 157 -3.99 -6.27 21.78
C ARG A 157 -4.80 -5.99 20.51
N ILE A 158 -4.57 -6.72 19.41
CA ILE A 158 -5.36 -6.63 18.18
C ILE A 158 -6.82 -7.03 18.44
N ALA A 159 -7.06 -8.10 19.20
CA ALA A 159 -8.41 -8.55 19.53
C ALA A 159 -9.19 -7.52 20.37
N LYS A 160 -8.47 -6.71 21.16
CA LYS A 160 -9.01 -5.67 22.05
C LYS A 160 -8.77 -4.24 21.58
N LEU A 161 -8.32 -4.07 20.33
CA LEU A 161 -7.88 -2.76 19.82
C LEU A 161 -9.01 -1.73 19.83
N PHE A 162 -10.26 -2.17 19.67
CA PHE A 162 -11.42 -1.29 19.79
C PHE A 162 -11.57 -0.70 21.20
N GLU A 163 -11.52 -1.53 22.25
CA GLU A 163 -11.56 -1.02 23.64
C GLU A 163 -10.36 -0.12 23.94
N ILE A 164 -9.16 -0.53 23.49
CA ILE A 164 -7.94 0.26 23.70
C ILE A 164 -8.08 1.65 23.09
N ILE A 165 -8.63 1.79 21.88
CA ILE A 165 -8.79 3.10 21.23
C ILE A 165 -9.91 3.93 21.88
N VAL A 166 -10.96 3.30 22.41
CA VAL A 166 -12.00 4.01 23.18
C VAL A 166 -11.38 4.71 24.40
N ASP A 167 -10.43 4.06 25.08
CA ASP A 167 -9.77 4.58 26.28
C ASP A 167 -8.57 5.52 25.97
N TYR A 168 -8.32 5.88 24.71
CA TYR A 168 -7.23 6.79 24.33
C TYR A 168 -7.59 8.24 24.73
N PRO A 169 -6.70 9.02 25.37
CA PRO A 169 -5.24 8.87 25.42
C PRO A 169 -4.67 8.07 26.61
N ASP A 170 -5.47 7.71 27.61
CA ASP A 170 -5.01 6.97 28.79
C ASP A 170 -4.37 5.62 28.43
N SER A 171 -4.81 4.99 27.34
CA SER A 171 -4.32 3.72 26.80
C SER A 171 -3.06 3.83 25.90
N SER A 172 -2.43 5.01 25.80
CA SER A 172 -1.25 5.24 24.96
C SER A 172 -0.11 4.21 25.17
N PRO A 173 0.22 3.76 26.39
CA PRO A 173 1.27 2.75 26.60
C PRO A 173 0.96 1.39 25.93
N ALA A 174 -0.30 0.97 25.89
CA ALA A 174 -0.69 -0.27 25.20
C ALA A 174 -0.57 -0.15 23.67
N ILE A 175 -0.79 1.05 23.12
CA ILE A 175 -0.58 1.36 21.70
C ILE A 175 0.91 1.33 21.35
N GLU A 176 1.79 1.85 22.22
CA GLU A 176 3.24 1.81 22.02
C GLU A 176 3.81 0.38 22.12
N ASP A 177 3.30 -0.43 23.05
CA ASP A 177 3.62 -1.87 23.13
C ASP A 177 3.20 -2.59 21.84
N LEU A 178 2.00 -2.32 21.33
CA LEU A 178 1.49 -2.91 20.10
C LEU A 178 2.36 -2.51 18.89
N LYS A 179 2.79 -1.25 18.82
CA LYS A 179 3.73 -0.78 17.79
C LYS A 179 5.04 -1.55 17.80
N GLN A 180 5.69 -1.66 18.96
CA GLN A 180 6.95 -2.42 19.08
C GLN A 180 6.77 -3.90 18.72
N CYS A 181 5.64 -4.51 19.09
CA CYS A 181 5.33 -5.88 18.70
C CYS A 181 5.19 -6.01 17.17
N LEU A 182 4.48 -5.09 16.52
CA LEU A 182 4.26 -5.10 15.08
C LEU A 182 5.54 -4.89 14.27
N GLU A 183 6.42 -3.99 14.72
CA GLU A 183 7.76 -3.79 14.11
C GLU A 183 8.60 -5.07 14.12
N TYR A 184 8.42 -5.91 15.15
CA TYR A 184 9.18 -7.15 15.33
C TYR A 184 8.54 -8.38 14.66
N THR A 185 7.21 -8.43 14.53
CA THR A 185 6.51 -9.59 13.93
C THR A 185 6.18 -9.40 12.44
N GLY A 186 6.09 -8.15 11.96
CA GLY A 186 5.70 -7.82 10.58
C GLY A 186 4.25 -8.12 10.21
N GLN A 187 3.36 -8.39 11.18
CA GLN A 187 1.98 -8.84 10.94
C GLN A 187 0.96 -7.68 10.82
N HIS A 188 1.26 -6.64 10.04
CA HIS A 188 0.43 -5.44 9.92
C HIS A 188 -0.95 -5.66 9.28
N SER A 189 -1.07 -6.57 8.32
CA SER A 189 -2.35 -6.89 7.64
C SER A 189 -3.41 -7.47 8.59
N LYS A 190 -2.98 -8.31 9.55
CA LYS A 190 -3.86 -8.92 10.55
C LYS A 190 -4.52 -7.89 11.46
N LEU A 191 -3.79 -6.81 11.80
CA LEU A 191 -4.34 -5.69 12.58
C LEU A 191 -5.45 -4.99 11.81
N ILE A 192 -5.21 -4.65 10.54
CA ILE A 192 -6.16 -3.93 9.68
C ILE A 192 -7.45 -4.73 9.53
N ASP A 193 -7.35 -6.00 9.15
CA ASP A 193 -8.51 -6.86 8.89
C ASP A 193 -9.35 -7.09 10.15
N SER A 194 -8.69 -7.35 11.29
CA SER A 194 -9.36 -7.55 12.58
C SER A 194 -10.05 -6.28 13.05
N PHE A 195 -9.39 -5.12 12.93
CA PHE A 195 -9.93 -3.86 13.40
C PHE A 195 -11.08 -3.35 12.53
N ILE A 196 -10.99 -3.45 11.20
CA ILE A 196 -12.11 -3.15 10.29
C ILE A 196 -13.32 -4.04 10.62
N SER A 197 -13.10 -5.32 10.91
CA SER A 197 -14.17 -6.24 11.31
C SER A 197 -14.83 -5.81 12.63
N ALA A 198 -14.03 -5.39 13.63
CA ALA A 198 -14.54 -4.86 14.89
C ALA A 198 -15.35 -3.58 14.71
N LEU A 199 -14.88 -2.63 13.89
CA LEU A 199 -15.58 -1.37 13.59
C LEU A 199 -16.93 -1.64 12.93
N ARG A 200 -16.99 -2.55 11.94
CA ARG A 200 -18.24 -2.94 11.26
C ARG A 200 -19.26 -3.56 12.19
N TYR A 201 -18.81 -4.39 13.13
CA TYR A 201 -19.72 -5.12 14.03
C TYR A 201 -20.18 -4.26 15.22
N ARG A 202 -19.34 -3.37 15.74
CA ARG A 202 -19.60 -2.65 16.99
C ARG A 202 -20.02 -1.19 16.82
N LEU A 203 -19.45 -0.50 15.82
CA LEU A 203 -19.60 0.96 15.69
C LEU A 203 -20.43 1.36 14.47
N LEU A 204 -20.22 0.73 13.32
CA LEU A 204 -20.90 1.07 12.06
C LEU A 204 -22.30 0.44 11.96
N THR A 205 -23.11 0.65 12.99
CA THR A 205 -24.49 0.16 13.07
C THR A 205 -25.46 1.32 13.18
N ALA A 206 -26.70 1.14 12.67
CA ALA A 206 -27.70 2.20 12.65
C ALA A 206 -28.09 2.71 14.05
N GLY A 207 -27.88 1.90 15.11
CA GLY A 207 -28.18 2.25 16.49
C GLY A 207 -27.11 3.10 17.18
N ALA A 208 -25.91 3.26 16.60
CA ALA A 208 -24.88 4.14 17.14
C ALA A 208 -25.16 5.60 16.77
N SER A 209 -24.94 6.52 17.72
CA SER A 209 -25.10 7.95 17.48
C SER A 209 -23.99 8.47 16.56
N THR A 210 -24.31 9.46 15.72
CA THR A 210 -23.32 10.05 14.79
C THR A 210 -22.17 10.71 15.54
N ASN A 211 -22.44 11.27 16.73
CA ASN A 211 -21.44 11.90 17.58
C ASN A 211 -20.43 10.88 18.16
N ASP A 212 -20.90 9.72 18.64
CA ASP A 212 -20.02 8.66 19.14
C ASP A 212 -19.08 8.11 18.05
N ILE A 213 -19.61 7.96 16.82
CA ILE A 213 -18.82 7.50 15.67
C ILE A 213 -17.72 8.52 15.33
N LEU A 214 -18.04 9.82 15.39
CA LEU A 214 -17.08 10.89 15.14
C LEU A 214 -16.00 10.97 16.23
N HIS A 215 -16.37 10.88 17.51
CA HIS A 215 -15.41 10.83 18.62
C HIS A 215 -14.48 9.61 18.51
N GLN A 216 -15.05 8.43 18.24
CA GLN A 216 -14.25 7.23 18.03
C GLN A 216 -13.33 7.34 16.81
N TYR A 217 -13.77 8.05 15.76
CA TYR A 217 -12.93 8.31 14.58
C TYR A 217 -11.74 9.21 14.92
N VAL A 218 -11.94 10.26 15.72
CA VAL A 218 -10.85 11.13 16.22
C VAL A 218 -9.84 10.33 17.04
N SER A 219 -10.30 9.53 18.01
CA SER A 219 -9.42 8.68 18.81
C SER A 219 -8.68 7.65 17.96
N THR A 220 -9.33 7.10 16.93
CA THR A 220 -8.72 6.18 15.96
C THR A 220 -7.61 6.87 15.16
N ILE A 221 -7.82 8.12 14.71
CA ILE A 221 -6.80 8.90 14.01
C ILE A 221 -5.58 9.11 14.90
N LYS A 222 -5.78 9.56 16.15
CA LYS A 222 -4.68 9.84 17.10
C LYS A 222 -3.91 8.55 17.46
N ALA A 223 -4.61 7.47 17.77
CA ALA A 223 -4.00 6.18 18.11
C ALA A 223 -3.23 5.55 16.93
N LEU A 224 -3.82 5.50 15.72
CA LEU A 224 -3.16 4.88 14.57
C LEU A 224 -1.97 5.71 14.05
N ARG A 225 -1.96 7.03 14.21
CA ARG A 225 -0.77 7.86 13.93
C ARG A 225 0.41 7.55 14.86
N THR A 226 0.12 7.10 16.08
CA THR A 226 1.16 6.67 17.02
C THR A 226 1.80 5.35 16.54
N ILE A 227 1.00 4.42 16.01
CA ILE A 227 1.47 3.13 15.46
C ILE A 227 2.19 3.32 14.13
N ASP A 228 1.59 4.09 13.22
CA ASP A 228 2.08 4.30 11.85
C ASP A 228 2.11 5.81 11.52
N PRO A 229 3.28 6.47 11.69
CA PRO A 229 3.46 7.86 11.33
C PRO A 229 3.33 8.15 9.82
N THR A 230 3.38 7.11 8.96
CA THR A 230 3.25 7.28 7.50
C THR A 230 1.79 7.46 7.06
N GLY A 231 0.83 7.08 7.92
CA GLY A 231 -0.60 7.24 7.70
C GLY A 231 -1.24 6.19 6.78
N VAL A 232 -0.53 5.11 6.45
CA VAL A 232 -1.00 4.02 5.58
C VAL A 232 -2.11 3.21 6.26
N PHE A 233 -1.95 2.86 7.53
CA PHE A 233 -2.99 2.11 8.26
C PHE A 233 -4.25 2.93 8.46
N LEU A 234 -4.07 4.22 8.75
CA LEU A 234 -5.19 5.14 8.92
C LEU A 234 -5.99 5.33 7.62
N GLU A 235 -5.34 5.27 6.46
CA GLU A 235 -6.04 5.33 5.19
C GLU A 235 -6.95 4.11 4.99
N ALA A 236 -6.40 2.90 5.18
CA ALA A 236 -7.12 1.64 5.00
C ALA A 236 -8.28 1.46 5.99
N VAL A 237 -8.06 1.78 7.26
CA VAL A 237 -9.08 1.68 8.33
C VAL A 237 -10.09 2.83 8.25
N GLY A 238 -9.65 4.03 7.86
CA GLY A 238 -10.49 5.22 7.86
C GLY A 238 -11.51 5.26 6.73
N GLU A 239 -11.29 4.58 5.60
CA GLU A 239 -12.21 4.61 4.45
C GLU A 239 -13.62 4.06 4.79
N PRO A 240 -13.76 2.87 5.41
CA PRO A 240 -15.07 2.38 5.86
C PRO A 240 -15.83 3.34 6.79
N LEU A 241 -15.11 4.05 7.68
CA LEU A 241 -15.71 5.03 8.60
C LEU A 241 -16.21 6.27 7.85
N ARG A 242 -15.40 6.81 6.94
CA ARG A 242 -15.76 7.98 6.12
C ARG A 242 -16.95 7.69 5.21
N ASP A 243 -16.99 6.51 4.59
CA ASP A 243 -18.08 6.12 3.71
C ASP A 243 -19.40 5.94 4.46
N TYR A 244 -19.34 5.35 5.67
CA TYR A 244 -20.52 5.22 6.51
C TYR A 244 -21.05 6.59 6.99
N LEU A 245 -20.15 7.47 7.46
CA LEU A 245 -20.50 8.82 7.88
C LEU A 245 -21.06 9.67 6.72
N ARG A 246 -20.54 9.53 5.50
CA ARG A 246 -21.07 10.22 4.31
C ARG A 246 -22.50 9.78 3.97
N GLY A 247 -22.90 8.57 4.35
CA GLY A 247 -24.25 8.04 4.14
C GLY A 247 -25.31 8.59 5.11
N ARG A 248 -24.90 9.16 6.26
CA ARG A 248 -25.82 9.69 7.28
C ARG A 248 -26.13 11.18 7.02
N LYS A 249 -27.41 11.56 7.11
CA LYS A 249 -27.89 12.90 6.76
C LYS A 249 -27.50 13.97 7.79
N ASP A 250 -27.31 13.59 9.03
CA ASP A 250 -26.99 14.45 10.18
C ASP A 250 -25.49 14.66 10.39
N THR A 251 -24.63 13.95 9.66
CA THR A 251 -23.15 14.01 9.82
C THR A 251 -22.58 15.40 9.72
N VAL A 252 -22.97 16.18 8.71
CA VAL A 252 -22.42 17.54 8.51
C VAL A 252 -22.81 18.44 9.68
N LYS A 253 -24.06 18.34 10.15
CA LYS A 253 -24.54 19.06 11.34
C LYS A 253 -23.73 18.66 12.57
N CYS A 254 -23.58 17.36 12.85
CA CYS A 254 -22.81 16.88 13.99
C CYS A 254 -21.33 17.31 13.95
N ILE A 255 -20.70 17.33 12.78
CA ILE A 255 -19.33 17.84 12.62
C ILE A 255 -19.27 19.33 12.94
N VAL A 256 -20.18 20.15 12.38
CA VAL A 256 -20.21 21.59 12.64
C VAL A 256 -20.45 21.86 14.13
N THR A 257 -21.41 21.16 14.76
CA THR A 257 -21.68 21.26 16.20
C THR A 257 -20.45 20.88 17.04
N MET A 258 -19.76 19.79 16.70
CA MET A 258 -18.52 19.35 17.37
C MET A 258 -17.38 20.37 17.26
N LEU A 259 -17.35 21.17 16.18
CA LEU A 259 -16.35 22.23 15.99
C LEU A 259 -16.72 23.54 16.70
N THR A 260 -18.01 23.78 16.97
CA THR A 260 -18.51 25.07 17.49
C THR A 260 -18.94 25.06 18.94
N ASP A 261 -19.39 23.93 19.48
CA ASP A 261 -19.81 23.82 20.88
C ASP A 261 -18.66 23.29 21.73
N GLY A 262 -18.21 24.11 22.69
CA GLY A 262 -17.14 23.74 23.65
C GLY A 262 -17.58 22.76 24.75
N THR A 263 -18.82 22.26 24.69
CA THR A 263 -19.32 21.21 25.58
C THR A 263 -19.21 19.88 24.87
N GLY A 264 -18.05 19.22 24.99
CA GLY A 264 -17.91 17.82 24.62
C GLY A 264 -18.93 16.96 25.39
N GLY A 265 -20.02 16.60 24.73
CA GLY A 265 -20.88 15.44 25.01
C GLY A 265 -21.47 15.25 26.42
N ASN A 266 -21.35 16.18 27.36
CA ASN A 266 -21.77 15.96 28.75
C ASN A 266 -22.75 17.04 29.26
N PRO A 267 -24.05 16.71 29.47
CA PRO A 267 -25.05 17.69 29.90
C PRO A 267 -24.87 18.24 31.33
N ASN A 268 -24.00 17.62 32.15
CA ASN A 268 -23.92 17.88 33.60
C ASN A 268 -22.51 18.29 34.11
N GLY A 269 -21.59 18.69 33.24
CA GLY A 269 -20.26 19.17 33.63
C GLY A 269 -20.13 20.68 33.46
N THR A 270 -19.70 21.40 34.49
CA THR A 270 -19.20 22.77 34.36
C THR A 270 -17.86 22.74 33.62
N GLY A 271 -17.89 22.62 32.30
CA GLY A 271 -16.71 22.69 31.44
C GLY A 271 -16.22 24.14 31.31
N ASN A 272 -14.92 24.36 31.50
CA ASN A 272 -14.30 25.63 31.15
C ASN A 272 -14.41 25.85 29.62
N PRO A 273 -14.59 27.10 29.15
CA PRO A 273 -14.81 27.42 27.74
C PRO A 273 -13.59 27.22 26.81
N GLY A 274 -12.62 26.37 27.20
CA GLY A 274 -11.39 26.07 26.44
C GLY A 274 -11.25 24.59 26.03
N ASP A 275 -12.36 23.86 25.95
CA ASP A 275 -12.42 22.42 25.65
C ASP A 275 -12.98 22.11 24.24
N SER A 276 -13.04 23.12 23.35
CA SER A 276 -13.43 22.86 21.96
C SER A 276 -12.37 22.03 21.25
N LEU A 277 -12.78 20.98 20.53
CA LEU A 277 -11.89 20.15 19.71
C LEU A 277 -11.02 21.00 18.76
N LEU A 278 -11.51 22.18 18.35
CA LEU A 278 -10.76 23.12 17.52
C LEU A 278 -9.53 23.71 18.25
N GLU A 279 -9.63 23.99 19.54
CA GLU A 279 -8.50 24.48 20.35
C GLU A 279 -7.49 23.37 20.66
N GLU A 280 -7.95 22.13 20.87
CA GLU A 280 -7.08 20.96 21.03
C GLU A 280 -6.26 20.72 19.75
N LEU A 281 -6.90 20.83 18.58
CA LEU A 281 -6.24 20.62 17.28
C LEU A 281 -5.28 21.76 16.89
N ASN A 282 -5.58 23.01 17.23
CA ASN A 282 -4.67 24.14 16.99
C ASN A 282 -3.46 24.13 17.94
N ARG A 283 -3.61 23.66 19.19
CA ARG A 283 -2.47 23.48 20.12
C ARG A 283 -1.47 22.43 19.63
N ASP A 284 -1.94 21.38 18.97
CA ASP A 284 -1.07 20.35 18.37
C ASP A 284 -0.27 20.89 17.17
N GLU A 285 -0.82 21.85 16.40
CA GLU A 285 -0.11 22.57 15.32
C GLU A 285 0.97 23.53 15.89
N GLU A 286 0.65 24.34 16.90
CA GLU A 286 1.61 25.26 17.54
C GLU A 286 2.78 24.53 18.24
N ASN A 287 2.54 23.33 18.78
CA ASN A 287 3.59 22.50 19.38
C ASN A 287 4.52 21.84 18.34
N GLN A 288 4.05 21.64 17.09
CA GLN A 288 4.90 21.15 15.99
C GLN A 288 5.75 22.26 15.37
N GLU A 289 5.26 23.50 15.33
CA GLU A 289 6.02 24.65 14.80
C GLU A 289 7.08 25.17 15.79
N ASN A 290 6.86 25.05 17.10
CA ASN A 290 7.80 25.51 18.14
C ASN A 290 9.11 24.70 18.27
N ALA A 291 9.29 23.62 17.51
CA ALA A 291 10.58 22.91 17.40
C ALA A 291 11.52 23.51 16.32
N GLY A 292 11.13 24.61 15.65
CA GLY A 292 11.93 25.22 14.60
C GLY A 292 11.72 26.73 14.46
N CYS A 293 12.02 27.50 15.50
CA CYS A 293 12.06 28.96 15.40
C CYS A 293 13.42 29.43 14.86
N ASP A 294 13.44 29.86 13.59
CA ASP A 294 13.86 31.20 13.17
C ASP A 294 13.78 31.27 11.63
N ASP A 295 12.66 31.82 11.16
CA ASP A 295 12.49 32.25 9.78
C ASP A 295 13.18 33.61 9.60
N ASP A 296 14.36 33.59 9.01
CA ASP A 296 14.89 34.77 8.31
C ASP A 296 15.69 34.32 7.07
N ILE A 297 15.04 34.46 5.92
CA ILE A 297 15.57 34.71 4.57
C ILE A 297 16.86 33.92 4.24
N ASN A 298 16.67 32.80 3.51
CA ASN A 298 17.62 32.11 2.59
C ASN A 298 18.11 30.70 3.00
N THR A 299 17.19 29.74 3.24
CA THR A 299 17.50 28.37 3.73
C THR A 299 16.70 27.23 3.06
N ASP A 300 16.43 27.31 1.75
CA ASP A 300 15.72 26.23 1.03
C ASP A 300 16.54 24.91 0.99
N ASP A 301 17.87 24.99 0.92
CA ASP A 301 18.73 23.80 0.82
C ASP A 301 18.85 23.02 2.14
N LYS A 302 18.85 23.67 3.31
CA LYS A 302 19.10 22.98 4.58
C LYS A 302 17.89 22.15 5.04
N GLN A 303 16.68 22.65 4.80
CA GLN A 303 15.44 21.94 5.07
C GLN A 303 15.22 20.78 4.09
N ALA A 304 15.65 20.92 2.83
CA ALA A 304 15.62 19.83 1.85
C ALA A 304 16.51 18.64 2.25
N TRP A 305 17.68 18.89 2.85
CA TRP A 305 18.59 17.84 3.33
C TRP A 305 18.07 17.14 4.59
N ILE A 306 17.47 17.86 5.54
CA ILE A 306 16.82 17.27 6.72
C ILE A 306 15.61 16.42 6.30
N ASN A 307 14.83 16.90 5.33
CA ASN A 307 13.71 16.15 4.75
C ASN A 307 14.18 14.93 3.95
N ALA A 308 15.37 14.97 3.33
CA ALA A 308 15.96 13.83 2.63
C ALA A 308 16.52 12.78 3.61
N GLU A 309 17.07 13.18 4.76
CA GLU A 309 17.53 12.26 5.82
C GLU A 309 16.37 11.56 6.53
N ARG A 310 15.19 12.19 6.62
CA ARG A 310 13.96 11.61 7.21
C ARG A 310 13.03 10.95 6.19
N TRP A 311 13.45 10.85 4.94
CA TRP A 311 12.65 10.24 3.88
C TRP A 311 12.84 8.72 3.90
N GLU A 312 11.81 8.00 4.35
CA GLU A 312 11.69 6.56 4.19
C GLU A 312 10.70 6.24 3.06
N PRO A 313 10.99 5.23 2.22
CA PRO A 313 10.06 4.76 1.20
C PRO A 313 8.77 4.24 1.85
N ASP A 314 7.65 4.37 1.14
CA ASP A 314 6.37 3.90 1.66
C ASP A 314 6.39 2.38 1.92
N PRO A 315 5.74 1.89 3.00
CA PRO A 315 5.59 0.47 3.28
C PRO A 315 4.96 -0.31 2.11
N VAL A 316 5.17 -1.63 2.07
CA VAL A 316 4.66 -2.51 0.98
C VAL A 316 3.13 -2.45 0.87
N GLU A 317 2.45 -2.14 1.97
CA GLU A 317 0.99 -2.04 2.10
C GLU A 317 0.43 -0.71 1.55
N ALA A 318 1.28 0.25 1.20
CA ALA A 318 0.86 1.55 0.71
C ALA A 318 0.33 1.49 -0.74
N ASP A 319 -0.85 2.06 -1.00
CA ASP A 319 -1.41 2.14 -2.36
C ASP A 319 -0.45 2.89 -3.32
N PRO A 320 0.06 2.23 -4.38
CA PRO A 320 1.00 2.83 -5.34
C PRO A 320 0.44 4.02 -6.13
N LEU A 321 -0.88 4.22 -6.14
CA LEU A 321 -1.56 5.29 -6.87
C LEU A 321 -1.67 6.60 -6.07
N LYS A 322 -1.36 6.60 -4.77
CA LYS A 322 -1.52 7.75 -3.87
C LYS A 322 -0.17 8.09 -3.20
N GLY A 323 0.36 9.29 -3.47
CA GLY A 323 1.70 9.67 -3.03
C GLY A 323 1.83 10.00 -1.54
N SER A 324 2.93 9.54 -0.91
CA SER A 324 3.33 9.79 0.50
C SER A 324 3.17 11.23 0.99
N ARG A 325 3.46 12.21 0.13
CA ARG A 325 3.46 13.66 0.48
C ARG A 325 2.06 14.20 0.82
N ASN A 326 0.99 13.59 0.30
CA ASN A 326 -0.38 13.97 0.64
C ASN A 326 -0.90 13.28 1.91
N ARG A 327 -0.32 12.14 2.32
CA ARG A 327 -0.73 11.40 3.52
C ARG A 327 -0.19 12.02 4.82
N ARG A 328 1.05 12.52 4.78
CA ARG A 328 1.75 13.08 5.97
C ARG A 328 1.34 14.51 6.33
N LYS A 329 0.57 15.20 5.48
CA LYS A 329 0.29 16.65 5.59
C LYS A 329 -1.18 16.99 5.88
N ILE A 330 -2.05 16.01 6.13
CA ILE A 330 -3.47 16.25 6.40
C ILE A 330 -3.68 16.14 7.90
N ASP A 331 -3.99 17.25 8.58
CA ASP A 331 -4.28 17.26 10.01
C ASP A 331 -5.63 16.58 10.32
N VAL A 332 -5.88 16.27 11.60
CA VAL A 332 -7.13 15.62 12.04
C VAL A 332 -8.34 16.44 11.54
N LEU A 333 -8.25 17.77 11.58
CA LEU A 333 -9.24 18.69 11.04
C LEU A 333 -9.44 18.50 9.52
N GLY A 334 -8.34 18.38 8.76
CA GLY A 334 -8.39 18.10 7.33
C GLY A 334 -9.05 16.75 7.01
N MET A 335 -8.85 15.73 7.86
CA MET A 335 -9.48 14.41 7.69
C MET A 335 -10.99 14.44 7.98
N ILE A 336 -11.42 15.18 9.00
CA ILE A 336 -12.85 15.36 9.35
C ILE A 336 -13.56 16.18 8.27
N VAL A 337 -12.98 17.31 7.84
CA VAL A 337 -13.54 18.14 6.77
C VAL A 337 -13.59 17.38 5.43
N GLY A 338 -12.65 16.46 5.20
CA GLY A 338 -12.65 15.57 4.05
C GLY A 338 -13.86 14.64 3.95
N ILE A 339 -14.57 14.35 5.05
CA ILE A 339 -15.80 13.54 5.04
C ILE A 339 -16.92 14.25 4.26
N ILE A 340 -16.98 15.58 4.37
CA ILE A 340 -18.03 16.44 3.81
C ILE A 340 -17.84 16.61 2.30
N GLY A 341 -16.64 16.34 1.76
CA GLY A 341 -16.35 16.33 0.32
C GLY A 341 -16.35 17.72 -0.36
N SER A 342 -17.05 18.72 0.19
CA SER A 342 -17.03 20.11 -0.27
C SER A 342 -16.99 21.10 0.89
N LYS A 343 -16.10 22.09 0.79
CA LYS A 343 -16.04 23.22 1.73
C LYS A 343 -17.33 24.05 1.72
N ASP A 344 -18.02 24.10 0.58
CA ASP A 344 -19.25 24.89 0.44
C ASP A 344 -20.41 24.31 1.25
N GLN A 345 -20.48 22.98 1.39
CA GLN A 345 -21.49 22.33 2.21
C GLN A 345 -21.28 22.61 3.71
N LEU A 346 -20.02 22.57 4.16
CA LEU A 346 -19.65 22.93 5.53
C LEU A 346 -20.00 24.39 5.83
N VAL A 347 -19.62 25.32 4.94
CA VAL A 347 -19.91 26.75 5.10
C VAL A 347 -21.41 27.00 5.08
N ASN A 348 -22.18 26.32 4.23
CA ASN A 348 -23.63 26.51 4.17
C ASN A 348 -24.33 25.98 5.43
N GLU A 349 -23.99 24.78 5.92
CA GLU A 349 -24.55 24.26 7.17
C GLU A 349 -24.15 25.13 8.37
N TYR A 350 -22.90 25.60 8.43
CA TYR A 350 -22.49 26.56 9.44
C TYR A 350 -23.29 27.87 9.36
N ARG A 351 -23.57 28.38 8.15
CA ARG A 351 -24.41 29.59 7.98
C ARG A 351 -25.85 29.38 8.42
N VAL A 352 -26.43 28.20 8.17
CA VAL A 352 -27.79 27.85 8.63
C VAL A 352 -27.81 27.74 10.15
N MET A 353 -26.87 27.00 10.73
CA MET A 353 -26.77 26.84 12.19
C MET A 353 -26.48 28.17 12.90
N LEU A 354 -25.60 29.01 12.35
CA LEU A 354 -25.31 30.34 12.90
C LEU A 354 -26.54 31.25 12.78
N ALA A 355 -27.29 31.19 11.67
CA ALA A 355 -28.53 31.94 11.52
C ALA A 355 -29.57 31.53 12.58
N GLU A 356 -29.75 30.23 12.83
CA GLU A 356 -30.63 29.72 13.88
C GLU A 356 -30.16 30.15 15.28
N LYS A 357 -28.87 30.02 15.58
CA LYS A 357 -28.28 30.40 16.88
C LYS A 357 -28.41 31.90 17.14
N LEU A 358 -28.20 32.76 16.14
CA LEU A 358 -28.32 34.21 16.24
C LEU A 358 -29.78 34.70 16.35
N LEU A 359 -30.73 34.01 15.71
CA LEU A 359 -32.16 34.35 15.83
C LEU A 359 -32.72 34.00 17.22
N ASN A 360 -32.15 33.00 17.88
CA ASN A 360 -32.59 32.52 19.19
C ASN A 360 -31.85 33.16 20.38
N LYS A 361 -30.82 33.97 20.14
CA LYS A 361 -30.00 34.58 21.20
C LYS A 361 -30.64 35.87 21.71
N SER A 362 -30.96 35.92 23.01
CA SER A 362 -31.52 37.11 23.68
C SER A 362 -30.48 38.04 24.30
N ASP A 363 -29.26 37.53 24.54
CA ASP A 363 -28.20 38.23 25.25
C ASP A 363 -27.05 38.59 24.28
N TYR A 364 -26.66 39.87 24.26
CA TYR A 364 -25.62 40.44 23.38
C TYR A 364 -24.17 40.04 23.74
N ASP A 365 -23.93 38.80 24.21
CA ASP A 365 -22.57 38.27 24.41
C ASP A 365 -22.05 37.66 23.10
N ILE A 366 -21.39 38.47 22.27
CA ILE A 366 -20.94 38.08 20.93
C ILE A 366 -19.50 37.53 20.95
N ASP A 367 -18.83 37.52 22.10
CA ASP A 367 -17.39 37.22 22.18
C ASP A 367 -17.09 35.75 21.87
N SER A 368 -18.00 34.81 22.14
CA SER A 368 -17.78 33.38 21.84
C SER A 368 -17.94 33.08 20.34
N GLU A 369 -18.95 33.65 19.67
CA GLU A 369 -19.16 33.49 18.21
C GLU A 369 -18.16 34.31 17.38
N ILE A 370 -17.75 35.48 17.86
CA ILE A 370 -16.64 36.26 17.27
C ILE A 370 -15.35 35.46 17.38
N ARG A 371 -15.02 34.87 18.53
CA ARG A 371 -13.86 33.97 18.66
C ARG A 371 -13.92 32.77 17.70
N THR A 372 -15.08 32.14 17.50
CA THR A 372 -15.23 31.04 16.53
C THR A 372 -15.06 31.51 15.07
N LEU A 373 -15.48 32.74 14.76
CA LEU A 373 -15.27 33.38 13.45
C LEU A 373 -13.83 33.90 13.26
N GLU A 374 -13.17 34.36 14.31
CA GLU A 374 -11.78 34.82 14.35
C GLU A 374 -10.80 33.64 14.21
N LEU A 375 -11.11 32.48 14.81
CA LEU A 375 -10.41 31.21 14.59
C LEU A 375 -10.50 30.75 13.12
N LEU A 376 -11.54 31.13 12.39
CA LEU A 376 -11.70 30.90 10.94
C LEU A 376 -11.10 32.02 10.08
N LYS A 377 -10.70 33.15 10.67
CA LYS A 377 -10.36 34.37 9.93
C LYS A 377 -9.50 35.31 10.80
N ALA A 378 -8.17 35.16 10.72
CA ALA A 378 -7.25 36.08 11.37
C ALA A 378 -7.34 37.51 10.79
N GLY A 379 -7.62 38.50 11.66
CA GLY A 379 -7.17 39.89 11.51
C GLY A 379 -8.21 41.02 11.62
N ALA A 380 -8.09 41.80 12.71
CA ALA A 380 -8.36 43.24 12.89
C ALA A 380 -9.58 43.67 13.74
N GLU A 381 -9.23 44.52 14.71
CA GLU A 381 -9.96 44.97 15.91
C GLU A 381 -10.89 46.20 15.75
N GLN A 382 -11.82 46.26 16.71
CA GLN A 382 -12.35 47.40 17.50
C GLN A 382 -13.38 48.41 16.94
N GLY A 383 -14.40 48.63 17.79
CA GLY A 383 -15.12 49.90 17.93
C GLY A 383 -16.53 49.80 18.52
N GLU A 384 -16.65 49.72 19.85
CA GLU A 384 -17.93 49.87 20.57
C GLU A 384 -18.52 51.30 20.46
N THR A 385 -19.86 51.41 20.49
CA THR A 385 -20.58 52.33 21.41
C THR A 385 -22.06 51.94 21.46
N GLY A 386 -22.57 51.64 22.66
CA GLY A 386 -23.98 51.32 22.91
C GLY A 386 -24.86 52.56 23.04
N VAL A 387 -26.16 52.37 22.78
CA VAL A 387 -27.27 53.21 23.27
C VAL A 387 -28.49 52.30 23.47
N SER A 388 -29.08 52.34 24.66
CA SER A 388 -30.36 51.71 25.01
C SER A 388 -31.55 52.52 24.47
N LEU A 389 -32.61 51.85 24.00
CA LEU A 389 -33.95 52.43 23.83
C LEU A 389 -35.05 51.40 24.15
N ASP A 390 -35.73 51.63 25.27
CA ASP A 390 -36.85 50.87 25.83
C ASP A 390 -38.14 50.98 24.98
N LEU A 391 -38.52 49.90 24.27
CA LEU A 391 -39.88 49.32 24.12
C LEU A 391 -39.95 48.32 22.93
N LEU A 392 -39.09 48.49 21.93
CA LEU A 392 -39.01 47.65 20.72
C LEU A 392 -37.54 47.50 20.34
N ASP A 393 -37.02 46.27 20.44
CA ASP A 393 -35.71 45.90 19.92
C ASP A 393 -35.86 45.27 18.53
N ALA A 394 -34.98 45.63 17.60
CA ALA A 394 -35.06 45.23 16.20
C ALA A 394 -33.72 44.76 15.67
N THR A 395 -33.60 43.45 15.43
CA THR A 395 -32.43 42.83 14.82
C THR A 395 -32.46 43.03 13.30
N ILE A 396 -31.56 43.86 12.77
CA ILE A 396 -31.49 44.17 11.34
C ILE A 396 -30.54 43.20 10.63
N ILE A 397 -31.09 42.35 9.77
CA ILE A 397 -30.34 41.34 9.01
C ILE A 397 -30.25 41.67 7.52
N SER A 398 -29.17 41.22 6.87
CA SER A 398 -28.95 41.42 5.43
C SER A 398 -29.51 40.26 4.61
N SER A 399 -30.41 40.55 3.66
CA SER A 399 -31.03 39.55 2.77
C SER A 399 -30.02 38.74 1.94
N ASN A 400 -28.85 39.30 1.62
CA ASN A 400 -27.88 38.65 0.74
C ASN A 400 -26.94 37.66 1.47
N PHE A 401 -26.80 37.79 2.79
CA PHE A 401 -25.85 37.00 3.58
C PHE A 401 -26.54 35.94 4.44
N TRP A 402 -27.85 36.10 4.67
CA TRP A 402 -28.69 35.15 5.39
C TRP A 402 -29.27 34.11 4.44
N PRO A 403 -29.47 32.87 4.91
CA PRO A 403 -30.26 31.87 4.20
C PRO A 403 -31.69 32.37 3.92
N PRO A 404 -32.39 31.84 2.89
CA PRO A 404 -33.78 32.19 2.63
C PRO A 404 -34.67 31.79 3.81
N ILE A 405 -35.24 32.80 4.46
CA ILE A 405 -36.18 32.66 5.59
C ILE A 405 -37.60 32.46 5.06
N GLN A 406 -38.33 31.48 5.59
CA GLN A 406 -39.69 31.19 5.18
C GLN A 406 -40.63 32.37 5.50
N ASP A 407 -41.43 32.78 4.51
CA ASP A 407 -42.43 33.85 4.64
C ASP A 407 -43.78 33.24 5.04
N GLU A 408 -44.12 33.32 6.33
CA GLU A 408 -45.48 33.07 6.81
C GLU A 408 -46.24 34.39 6.97
N SER A 409 -47.46 34.46 6.45
CA SER A 409 -48.35 35.59 6.70
C SER A 409 -48.87 35.53 8.13
N LEU A 410 -48.51 36.52 8.95
CA LEU A 410 -49.03 36.69 10.30
C LEU A 410 -49.67 38.06 10.46
N ASN A 411 -50.94 38.09 10.83
CA ASN A 411 -51.66 39.31 11.19
C ASN A 411 -51.38 39.66 12.65
N ILE A 412 -50.47 40.62 12.85
CA ILE A 412 -50.13 41.14 14.18
C ILE A 412 -51.17 42.21 14.59
N PRO A 413 -51.50 42.33 15.89
CA PRO A 413 -52.36 43.39 16.41
C PRO A 413 -51.96 44.81 15.96
N GLY A 414 -52.97 45.66 15.72
CA GLY A 414 -52.79 46.97 15.09
C GLY A 414 -51.90 47.96 15.86
N SER A 415 -51.80 47.83 17.19
CA SER A 415 -50.90 48.64 18.02
C SER A 415 -49.42 48.33 17.73
N VAL A 416 -49.07 47.06 17.51
CA VAL A 416 -47.70 46.63 17.20
C VAL A 416 -47.37 46.95 15.73
N ASP A 417 -48.31 46.79 14.81
CA ASP A 417 -48.08 47.13 13.39
C ASP A 417 -47.81 48.62 13.17
N GLN A 418 -48.42 49.50 13.99
CA GLN A 418 -48.10 50.92 14.03
C GLN A 418 -46.67 51.18 14.52
N LEU A 419 -46.23 50.51 15.59
CA LEU A 419 -44.85 50.62 16.09
C LEU A 419 -43.81 50.15 15.05
N LEU A 420 -44.06 49.03 14.37
CA LEU A 420 -43.20 48.52 13.30
C LEU A 420 -43.13 49.48 12.10
N SER A 421 -44.25 50.13 11.77
CA SER A 421 -44.34 51.11 10.68
C SER A 421 -43.60 52.40 11.02
N ASP A 422 -43.76 52.91 12.24
CA ASP A 422 -43.05 54.10 12.74
C ASP A 422 -41.54 53.87 12.79
N TYR A 423 -41.10 52.68 13.23
CA TYR A 423 -39.70 52.29 13.19
C TYR A 423 -39.17 52.24 11.76
N ALA A 424 -39.88 51.60 10.83
CA ALA A 424 -39.47 51.50 9.43
C ALA A 424 -39.35 52.87 8.74
N LYS A 425 -40.26 53.80 9.07
CA LYS A 425 -40.22 55.17 8.57
C LYS A 425 -38.97 55.91 9.06
N ARG A 426 -38.70 55.87 10.38
CA ARG A 426 -37.50 56.48 10.97
C ARG A 426 -36.22 55.87 10.41
N PHE A 427 -36.19 54.55 10.22
CA PHE A 427 -35.03 53.88 9.63
C PHE A 427 -34.76 54.34 8.19
N HIS A 428 -35.80 54.49 7.37
CA HIS A 428 -35.67 54.96 5.99
C HIS A 428 -35.17 56.41 5.90
N GLU A 429 -35.61 57.27 6.82
CA GLU A 429 -35.14 58.66 6.93
C GLU A 429 -33.64 58.72 7.30
N ILE A 430 -33.16 57.81 8.15
CA ILE A 430 -31.75 57.80 8.60
C ILE A 430 -30.83 57.10 7.59
N LYS A 431 -31.29 56.05 6.88
CA LYS A 431 -30.46 55.17 6.04
C LYS A 431 -30.93 55.10 4.58
N THR A 432 -31.41 56.20 4.00
CA THR A 432 -31.83 56.27 2.59
C THR A 432 -30.69 55.83 1.63
N PRO A 433 -30.93 54.97 0.62
CA PRO A 433 -32.22 54.52 0.08
C PRO A 433 -32.73 53.17 0.62
N ARG A 434 -32.30 52.70 1.81
CA ARG A 434 -32.67 51.38 2.33
C ARG A 434 -34.12 51.35 2.85
N LYS A 435 -34.87 50.28 2.56
CA LYS A 435 -36.23 50.03 3.06
C LYS A 435 -36.23 48.73 3.87
N LEU A 436 -36.88 48.72 5.03
CA LEU A 436 -37.03 47.52 5.86
C LEU A 436 -38.20 46.65 5.38
N LEU A 437 -38.01 45.33 5.46
CA LEU A 437 -39.03 44.32 5.25
C LEU A 437 -39.10 43.47 6.51
N TRP A 438 -40.24 43.51 7.21
CA TRP A 438 -40.44 42.83 8.48
C TRP A 438 -40.80 41.35 8.27
N LYS A 439 -40.07 40.46 8.95
CA LYS A 439 -40.41 39.03 9.07
C LYS A 439 -41.21 38.81 10.35
N LYS A 440 -42.52 39.02 10.25
CA LYS A 440 -43.46 39.12 11.37
C LYS A 440 -43.65 37.82 12.18
N ASN A 441 -43.33 36.68 11.58
CA ASN A 441 -43.38 35.35 12.18
C ASN A 441 -42.21 35.06 13.12
N LEU A 442 -41.10 35.80 13.01
CA LEU A 442 -39.88 35.59 13.81
C LEU A 442 -39.73 36.64 14.91
N GLY A 443 -39.20 36.22 16.06
CA GLY A 443 -38.89 37.07 17.20
C GLY A 443 -39.44 36.54 18.51
N SER A 444 -39.30 37.33 19.58
CA SER A 444 -39.85 37.03 20.90
C SER A 444 -40.65 38.23 21.42
N VAL A 445 -41.80 37.95 22.03
CA VAL A 445 -42.70 38.96 22.58
C VAL A 445 -42.86 38.69 24.07
N LYS A 446 -42.51 39.69 24.88
CA LYS A 446 -42.78 39.68 26.32
C LYS A 446 -44.17 40.24 26.56
N LEU A 447 -45.07 39.42 27.08
CA LEU A 447 -46.46 39.74 27.37
C LEU A 447 -46.70 39.63 28.87
N GLU A 448 -47.50 40.55 29.41
CA GLU A 448 -48.03 40.44 30.75
C GLU A 448 -49.55 40.26 30.65
N LEU A 449 -50.04 39.10 31.05
CA LEU A 449 -51.46 38.78 31.08
C LEU A 449 -51.98 39.07 32.49
N GLN A 450 -52.92 40.02 32.57
CA GLN A 450 -53.56 40.40 33.82
C GLN A 450 -54.93 39.74 33.93
N PHE A 451 -55.07 38.85 34.91
CA PHE A 451 -56.32 38.20 35.30
C PHE A 451 -56.88 38.88 36.56
N GLU A 452 -58.12 38.59 36.95
CA GLU A 452 -58.76 39.21 38.13
C GLU A 452 -58.00 38.94 39.44
N ASP A 453 -57.25 37.84 39.52
CA ASP A 453 -56.55 37.35 40.72
C ASP A 453 -55.02 37.48 40.66
N ARG A 454 -54.40 37.69 39.49
CA ARG A 454 -52.93 37.80 39.32
C ARG A 454 -52.49 38.40 37.98
N ALA A 455 -51.24 38.84 37.91
CA ALA A 455 -50.54 39.15 36.66
C ALA A 455 -49.44 38.10 36.40
N VAL A 456 -49.39 37.55 35.18
CA VAL A 456 -48.38 36.54 34.78
C VAL A 456 -47.66 37.01 33.53
N GLN A 457 -46.32 36.99 33.57
CA GLN A 457 -45.50 37.35 32.42
C GLN A 457 -45.10 36.10 31.63
N PHE A 458 -45.19 36.21 30.30
CA PHE A 458 -44.81 35.19 29.34
C PHE A 458 -43.84 35.78 28.31
N THR A 459 -42.84 35.02 27.91
CA THR A 459 -42.02 35.31 26.72
C THR A 459 -42.38 34.27 25.67
N VAL A 460 -43.02 34.68 24.58
CA VAL A 460 -43.57 33.77 23.56
C VAL A 460 -43.29 34.25 22.15
N ALA A 461 -43.37 33.35 21.17
CA ALA A 461 -43.26 33.73 19.76
C ALA A 461 -44.43 34.66 19.33
N PRO A 462 -44.26 35.52 18.31
CA PRO A 462 -45.27 36.45 17.81
C PRO A 462 -46.62 35.80 17.48
N VAL A 463 -46.60 34.54 17.02
CA VAL A 463 -47.82 33.79 16.68
C VAL A 463 -48.62 33.46 17.94
N HIS A 464 -47.97 33.00 19.02
CA HIS A 464 -48.62 32.73 20.29
C HIS A 464 -49.16 34.02 20.94
N ALA A 465 -48.43 35.12 20.80
CA ALA A 465 -48.88 36.45 21.20
C ALA A 465 -50.13 36.89 20.43
N ALA A 466 -50.11 36.73 19.09
CA ALA A 466 -51.25 37.06 18.24
C ALA A 466 -52.49 36.22 18.59
N ILE A 467 -52.32 34.92 18.87
CA ILE A 467 -53.41 34.04 19.31
C ILE A 467 -54.06 34.59 20.58
N ILE A 468 -53.29 34.78 21.66
CA ILE A 468 -53.87 35.13 22.96
C ILE A 468 -54.46 36.54 22.98
N MET A 469 -53.92 37.46 22.17
CA MET A 469 -54.45 38.82 22.07
C MET A 469 -55.84 38.87 21.40
N GLN A 470 -56.21 37.93 20.53
CA GLN A 470 -57.59 37.86 19.99
C GLN A 470 -58.62 37.56 21.09
N PHE A 471 -58.20 36.95 22.20
CA PHE A 471 -59.07 36.67 23.34
C PHE A 471 -59.33 37.89 24.24
N GLN A 472 -58.64 39.01 23.99
CA GLN A 472 -58.92 40.28 24.67
C GLN A 472 -60.26 40.88 24.22
N ASP A 473 -60.58 40.76 22.93
CA ASP A 473 -61.80 41.32 22.34
C ASP A 473 -62.99 40.35 22.41
N GLN A 474 -62.74 39.03 22.38
CA GLN A 474 -63.77 37.99 22.43
C GLN A 474 -63.32 36.79 23.29
N THR A 475 -64.14 36.35 24.22
CA THR A 475 -63.79 35.27 25.17
C THR A 475 -63.87 33.86 24.58
N SER A 476 -64.45 33.69 23.39
CA SER A 476 -64.59 32.40 22.72
C SER A 476 -64.42 32.52 21.20
N TRP A 477 -63.71 31.56 20.61
CA TRP A 477 -63.42 31.51 19.17
C TRP A 477 -63.59 30.08 18.62
N THR A 478 -64.07 29.95 17.37
CA THR A 478 -63.98 28.70 16.62
C THR A 478 -62.63 28.60 15.90
N SER A 479 -62.09 27.39 15.70
CA SER A 479 -60.78 27.20 15.06
C SER A 479 -60.68 27.89 13.69
N LYS A 480 -61.70 27.72 12.84
CA LYS A 480 -61.79 28.38 11.51
C LYS A 480 -61.73 29.91 11.58
N ASN A 481 -62.49 30.52 12.49
CA ASN A 481 -62.55 31.98 12.58
C ASN A 481 -61.27 32.55 13.19
N LEU A 482 -60.68 31.84 14.16
CA LEU A 482 -59.41 32.22 14.77
C LEU A 482 -58.24 32.10 13.77
N ALA A 483 -58.23 31.06 12.93
CA ALA A 483 -57.23 30.86 11.89
C ALA A 483 -57.26 32.00 10.85
N VAL A 484 -58.46 32.40 10.43
CA VAL A 484 -58.66 33.55 9.53
C VAL A 484 -58.23 34.87 10.18
N ALA A 485 -58.55 35.08 11.47
CA ALA A 485 -58.17 36.29 12.18
C ALA A 485 -56.64 36.46 12.29
N ILE A 486 -55.93 35.38 12.59
CA ILE A 486 -54.45 35.37 12.74
C ILE A 486 -53.74 35.31 11.37
N GLY A 487 -54.40 34.78 10.34
CA GLY A 487 -53.84 34.67 8.99
C GLY A 487 -52.99 33.42 8.75
N ILE A 488 -53.18 32.37 9.56
CA ILE A 488 -52.46 31.09 9.46
C ILE A 488 -53.41 29.93 9.09
N PRO A 489 -52.91 28.84 8.50
CA PRO A 489 -53.73 27.65 8.22
C PRO A 489 -54.32 27.02 9.50
N GLU A 490 -55.52 26.44 9.40
CA GLU A 490 -56.24 25.82 10.53
C GLU A 490 -55.40 24.71 11.20
N ASP A 491 -54.71 23.88 10.43
CA ASP A 491 -53.83 22.82 10.95
C ASP A 491 -52.61 23.36 11.73
N ALA A 492 -52.11 24.54 11.36
CA ALA A 492 -51.02 25.20 12.06
C ALA A 492 -51.51 25.85 13.36
N LEU A 493 -52.72 26.43 13.34
CA LEU A 493 -53.37 26.97 14.54
C LEU A 493 -53.64 25.87 15.57
N ASN A 494 -54.23 24.75 15.15
CA ASN A 494 -54.59 23.64 16.04
C ASN A 494 -53.36 23.06 16.76
N ARG A 495 -52.19 23.04 16.11
CA ARG A 495 -50.92 22.67 16.75
C ARG A 495 -50.42 23.74 17.73
N ARG A 496 -50.41 25.02 17.33
CA ARG A 496 -49.84 26.14 18.11
C ARG A 496 -50.71 26.57 19.30
N ILE A 497 -52.03 26.36 19.25
CA ILE A 497 -52.94 26.72 20.36
C ILE A 497 -52.83 25.79 21.58
N ASN A 498 -52.34 24.56 21.38
CA ASN A 498 -52.09 23.60 22.46
C ASN A 498 -51.14 24.14 23.54
N PHE A 499 -50.24 25.05 23.17
CA PHE A 499 -49.40 25.75 24.13
C PHE A 499 -50.24 26.45 25.22
N TRP A 500 -51.25 27.25 24.84
CA TRP A 500 -52.09 27.98 25.79
C TRP A 500 -53.08 27.06 26.53
N ILE A 501 -53.50 25.96 25.90
CA ILE A 501 -54.30 24.92 26.54
C ILE A 501 -53.51 24.19 27.64
N SER A 502 -52.26 23.82 27.34
CA SER A 502 -51.37 23.16 28.31
C SER A 502 -51.02 24.04 29.52
N LYS A 503 -51.01 25.36 29.32
CA LYS A 503 -50.83 26.36 30.40
C LYS A 503 -52.13 26.65 31.17
N GLY A 504 -53.25 26.04 30.78
CA GLY A 504 -54.55 26.20 31.46
C GLY A 504 -55.19 27.57 31.28
N ILE A 505 -54.80 28.33 30.25
CA ILE A 505 -55.35 29.66 29.95
C ILE A 505 -56.54 29.56 28.99
N LEU A 506 -56.48 28.62 28.05
CA LEU A 506 -57.57 28.29 27.13
C LEU A 506 -58.07 26.87 27.40
N ALA A 507 -59.38 26.65 27.23
CA ALA A 507 -59.98 25.32 27.23
C ALA A 507 -60.53 25.00 25.84
N GLU A 508 -60.44 23.74 25.46
CA GLU A 508 -61.01 23.23 24.21
C GLU A 508 -62.33 22.51 24.47
N SER A 509 -63.32 22.80 23.63
CA SER A 509 -64.61 22.13 23.62
C SER A 509 -65.02 21.78 22.19
N LEU A 510 -65.67 20.63 22.01
CA LEU A 510 -66.21 20.21 20.72
C LEU A 510 -67.49 21.00 20.44
N GLY A 511 -67.55 21.63 19.26
CA GLY A 511 -68.76 22.30 18.76
C GLY A 511 -69.89 21.32 18.46
N ALA A 512 -71.09 21.87 18.19
CA ALA A 512 -72.29 21.07 17.92
C ALA A 512 -72.19 20.23 16.62
N ASP A 513 -71.27 20.59 15.72
CA ASP A 513 -70.88 19.79 14.55
C ASP A 513 -69.53 19.11 14.86
N SER A 514 -69.44 17.81 14.59
CA SER A 514 -68.39 16.90 15.10
C SER A 514 -66.94 17.14 14.63
N ASP A 515 -66.66 18.26 13.96
CA ASP A 515 -65.33 18.63 13.44
C ASP A 515 -64.88 20.07 13.83
N ASP A 516 -65.71 20.88 14.51
CA ASP A 516 -65.34 22.26 14.86
C ASP A 516 -64.87 22.38 16.32
N HIS A 517 -63.59 22.67 16.52
CA HIS A 517 -63.01 22.97 17.83
C HIS A 517 -63.33 24.40 18.27
N ILE A 518 -63.87 24.56 19.47
CA ILE A 518 -64.17 25.86 20.10
C ILE A 518 -63.21 26.07 21.27
N TYR A 519 -62.48 27.18 21.22
CA TYR A 519 -61.53 27.60 22.24
C TYR A 519 -62.14 28.70 23.10
N THR A 520 -62.12 28.52 24.42
CA THR A 520 -62.68 29.46 25.40
C THR A 520 -61.64 29.88 26.43
N LEU A 521 -61.67 31.16 26.82
CA LEU A 521 -60.84 31.67 27.92
C LEU A 521 -61.32 31.10 29.26
N VAL A 522 -60.38 30.69 30.12
CA VAL A 522 -60.68 30.15 31.45
C VAL A 522 -60.33 31.19 32.52
N ASP A 523 -61.35 31.79 33.14
CA ASP A 523 -61.18 32.87 34.13
C ASP A 523 -60.78 32.38 35.54
N GLY A 524 -60.66 31.06 35.77
CA GLY A 524 -60.24 30.51 37.07
C GLY A 524 -59.44 29.21 36.92
N MET A 525 -58.18 29.20 37.37
CA MET A 525 -57.37 27.99 37.39
C MET A 525 -57.88 27.01 38.46
N VAL A 526 -58.22 25.79 38.06
CA VAL A 526 -58.36 24.66 38.98
C VAL A 526 -56.97 24.09 39.21
N ASP A 527 -56.52 24.06 40.47
CA ASP A 527 -55.25 23.44 40.90
C ASP A 527 -55.16 21.97 40.45
N THR A 528 -54.52 21.72 39.31
CA THR A 528 -54.00 20.40 38.94
C THR A 528 -52.58 20.21 39.49
N SER A 529 -52.41 20.55 40.77
CA SER A 529 -51.25 20.13 41.55
C SER A 529 -51.46 18.70 42.06
N ARG A 530 -51.18 17.69 41.22
CA ARG A 530 -50.88 16.32 41.69
C ARG A 530 -50.25 15.46 40.58
N ASN A 531 -48.99 15.75 40.29
CA ASN A 531 -47.90 14.76 40.23
C ASN A 531 -46.60 15.54 40.14
N GLY A 532 -45.90 15.63 41.28
CA GLY A 532 -44.72 16.48 41.41
C GLY A 532 -43.47 15.82 40.84
N VAL A 533 -42.72 16.60 40.04
CA VAL A 533 -41.26 16.62 40.00
C VAL A 533 -40.82 18.06 39.67
N ASN A 534 -40.03 18.63 40.58
CA ASN A 534 -39.09 19.76 40.50
C ASN A 534 -39.42 21.10 39.80
N ASN A 535 -39.25 22.17 40.59
CA ASN A 535 -38.88 23.53 40.15
C ASN A 535 -37.51 23.51 39.43
N GLY A 536 -37.49 23.09 38.18
CA GLY A 536 -36.42 23.30 37.20
C GLY A 536 -36.84 24.32 36.14
N SER A 537 -35.88 24.99 35.52
CA SER A 537 -36.04 26.06 34.52
C SER A 537 -37.21 25.83 33.54
N CYS A 538 -37.99 26.89 33.28
CA CYS A 538 -39.19 26.89 32.44
C CYS A 538 -38.90 26.84 30.92
N GLU A 539 -37.71 26.36 30.52
CA GLU A 539 -37.27 26.27 29.11
C GLU A 539 -37.49 24.88 28.47
N GLU A 540 -37.78 23.84 29.25
CA GLU A 540 -37.64 22.46 28.76
C GLU A 540 -38.87 21.84 28.08
N LEU A 541 -39.96 22.59 27.89
CA LEU A 541 -41.17 22.13 27.16
C LEU A 541 -41.34 22.73 25.76
N LEU A 542 -40.42 23.59 25.31
CA LEU A 542 -40.39 24.08 23.92
C LEU A 542 -39.63 23.13 22.96
N ALA A 543 -38.93 22.11 23.48
CA ALA A 543 -38.07 21.25 22.67
C ALA A 543 -38.75 20.00 22.08
N GLY A 544 -40.02 19.73 22.42
CA GLY A 544 -40.67 18.45 22.12
C GLY A 544 -41.39 18.33 20.76
N ASP A 545 -41.84 19.44 20.17
CA ASP A 545 -42.69 19.43 18.96
C ASP A 545 -42.22 20.39 17.85
N GLU A 546 -41.07 21.07 18.02
CA GLU A 546 -40.46 21.94 17.00
C GLU A 546 -39.53 21.19 16.02
N GLU A 547 -39.45 19.85 16.04
CA GLU A 547 -38.59 19.11 15.09
C GLU A 547 -39.06 19.21 13.61
N GLY A 548 -40.26 19.74 13.35
CA GLY A 548 -40.86 19.77 12.01
C GLY A 548 -40.76 21.08 11.21
N GLU A 549 -40.52 22.24 11.83
CA GLU A 549 -40.64 23.54 11.15
C GLU A 549 -39.34 24.37 11.29
N ARG A 550 -38.35 24.08 10.44
CA ARG A 550 -37.17 24.96 10.29
C ARG A 550 -37.59 26.33 9.75
N SER A 551 -37.18 27.41 10.40
CA SER A 551 -37.41 28.80 9.95
C SER A 551 -36.66 29.17 8.66
N VAL A 552 -35.71 28.32 8.25
CA VAL A 552 -34.85 28.44 7.06
C VAL A 552 -35.14 27.30 6.07
N ALA A 553 -35.21 27.59 4.76
CA ALA A 553 -35.51 26.58 3.73
C ALA A 553 -34.42 25.49 3.58
N SER A 554 -34.81 24.30 3.11
CA SER A 554 -33.91 23.15 2.94
C SER A 554 -32.93 23.29 1.75
N VAL A 555 -31.76 22.66 1.85
CA VAL A 555 -30.70 22.66 0.83
C VAL A 555 -31.18 22.11 -0.53
N GLU A 556 -32.04 21.09 -0.53
CA GLU A 556 -32.60 20.50 -1.75
C GLU A 556 -33.52 21.48 -2.48
N GLU A 557 -34.32 22.23 -1.73
CA GLU A 557 -35.31 23.16 -2.29
C GLU A 557 -34.64 24.41 -2.90
N GLN A 558 -33.49 24.82 -2.36
CA GLN A 558 -32.66 25.89 -2.89
C GLN A 558 -31.95 25.48 -4.19
N LEU A 559 -31.34 24.28 -4.23
CA LEU A 559 -30.66 23.76 -5.42
C LEU A 559 -31.63 23.53 -6.59
N LEU A 560 -32.86 23.07 -6.31
CA LEU A 560 -33.88 22.84 -7.33
C LEU A 560 -34.27 24.14 -8.04
N LYS A 561 -34.48 25.23 -7.29
CA LYS A 561 -34.81 26.55 -7.83
C LYS A 561 -33.69 27.10 -8.72
N GLU A 562 -32.42 26.94 -8.33
CA GLU A 562 -31.28 27.36 -9.15
C GLU A 562 -31.10 26.53 -10.43
N MET A 563 -31.37 25.21 -10.38
CA MET A 563 -31.21 24.30 -11.52
C MET A 563 -32.30 24.47 -12.59
N THR A 564 -33.52 24.87 -12.22
CA THR A 564 -34.63 25.07 -13.18
C THR A 564 -34.34 26.08 -14.29
N ILE A 565 -33.41 27.02 -14.06
CA ILE A 565 -33.02 28.01 -15.06
C ILE A 565 -32.33 27.36 -16.28
N TYR A 566 -31.63 26.24 -16.07
CA TYR A 566 -30.91 25.52 -17.12
C TYR A 566 -31.77 24.50 -17.88
N GLU A 567 -32.97 24.17 -17.38
CA GLU A 567 -33.87 23.19 -17.99
C GLU A 567 -34.18 23.51 -19.46
N LYS A 568 -34.48 24.78 -19.76
CA LYS A 568 -34.79 25.24 -21.12
C LYS A 568 -33.62 25.09 -22.08
N PHE A 569 -32.39 25.30 -21.61
CA PHE A 569 -31.18 25.11 -22.42
C PHE A 569 -30.94 23.63 -22.71
N ILE A 570 -31.14 22.75 -21.71
CA ILE A 570 -30.99 21.30 -21.85
C ILE A 570 -32.01 20.73 -22.86
N LEU A 571 -33.29 21.10 -22.73
CA LEU A 571 -34.32 20.70 -23.67
C LEU A 571 -34.04 21.22 -25.09
N GLY A 572 -33.56 22.46 -25.22
CA GLY A 572 -33.12 23.03 -26.49
C GLY A 572 -31.96 22.27 -27.14
N MET A 573 -30.97 21.84 -26.36
CA MET A 573 -29.85 21.03 -26.87
C MET A 573 -30.32 19.65 -27.35
N LEU A 574 -31.15 18.96 -26.56
CA LEU A 574 -31.63 17.62 -26.90
C LEU A 574 -32.62 17.63 -28.08
N THR A 575 -33.37 18.71 -28.25
CA THR A 575 -34.27 18.90 -29.41
C THR A 575 -33.47 19.04 -30.72
N ASN A 576 -32.30 19.72 -30.67
CA ASN A 576 -31.49 19.98 -31.85
C ASN A 576 -30.49 18.86 -32.17
N PHE A 577 -29.89 18.22 -31.15
CA PHE A 577 -28.83 17.23 -31.32
C PHE A 577 -29.30 15.78 -31.09
N GLY A 578 -30.54 15.55 -30.66
CA GLY A 578 -31.06 14.23 -30.34
C GLY A 578 -30.47 13.70 -29.03
N SER A 579 -29.94 12.47 -29.04
CA SER A 579 -29.37 11.85 -27.84
C SER A 579 -27.96 12.36 -27.53
N MET A 580 -27.72 12.75 -26.28
CA MET A 580 -26.42 13.26 -25.81
C MET A 580 -26.01 12.57 -24.51
N ALA A 581 -24.71 12.26 -24.38
CA ALA A 581 -24.14 11.74 -23.14
C ALA A 581 -24.03 12.85 -22.08
N LEU A 582 -24.09 12.47 -20.79
CA LEU A 582 -24.05 13.37 -19.63
C LEU A 582 -22.87 14.35 -19.68
N ASP A 583 -21.66 13.85 -19.94
CA ASP A 583 -20.44 14.66 -20.03
C ASP A 583 -20.51 15.72 -21.13
N ARG A 584 -21.19 15.40 -22.24
CA ARG A 584 -21.35 16.32 -23.37
C ARG A 584 -22.35 17.42 -23.05
N ILE A 585 -23.44 17.12 -22.35
CA ILE A 585 -24.40 18.12 -21.86
C ILE A 585 -23.68 19.08 -20.89
N HIS A 586 -22.92 18.53 -19.94
CA HIS A 586 -22.16 19.31 -18.96
C HIS A 586 -21.14 20.27 -19.60
N ASN A 587 -20.35 19.78 -20.55
CA ASN A 587 -19.35 20.61 -21.25
C ASN A 587 -19.99 21.68 -22.16
N THR A 588 -21.16 21.37 -22.74
CA THR A 588 -21.88 22.34 -23.58
C THR A 588 -22.48 23.45 -22.72
N LEU A 589 -23.07 23.13 -21.56
CA LEU A 589 -23.53 24.15 -20.61
C LEU A 589 -22.38 25.05 -20.14
N LYS A 590 -21.22 24.47 -19.80
CA LYS A 590 -20.01 25.25 -19.46
C LYS A 590 -19.52 26.17 -20.58
N MET A 591 -19.62 25.76 -21.85
CA MET A 591 -19.16 26.59 -22.97
C MET A 591 -20.16 27.67 -23.40
N PHE A 592 -21.46 27.45 -23.24
CA PHE A 592 -22.50 28.33 -23.78
C PHE A 592 -23.27 29.13 -22.72
N CYS A 593 -23.27 28.70 -21.46
CA CYS A 593 -23.84 29.44 -20.32
C CYS A 593 -22.74 30.20 -19.56
N VAL A 594 -22.01 31.05 -20.29
CA VAL A 594 -20.89 31.86 -19.75
C VAL A 594 -21.37 33.23 -19.24
N ALA A 595 -22.59 33.66 -19.60
CA ALA A 595 -23.20 34.92 -19.18
C ALA A 595 -24.53 34.69 -18.47
N ASP A 596 -24.90 35.66 -17.63
CA ASP A 596 -25.87 35.60 -16.53
C ASP A 596 -27.16 34.80 -16.81
N PRO A 597 -27.42 33.67 -16.09
CA PRO A 597 -26.60 33.09 -15.02
C PRO A 597 -25.45 32.18 -15.53
N PRO A 598 -24.24 32.31 -14.96
CA PRO A 598 -23.11 31.44 -15.29
C PRO A 598 -23.31 30.02 -14.76
N TYR A 599 -23.02 29.01 -15.59
CA TYR A 599 -23.12 27.61 -15.21
C TYR A 599 -21.90 27.15 -14.40
N ASP A 600 -22.08 26.97 -13.09
CA ASP A 600 -21.04 26.61 -12.10
C ASP A 600 -21.21 25.21 -11.49
N LYS A 601 -22.21 24.45 -11.95
CA LYS A 601 -22.61 23.18 -11.31
C LYS A 601 -21.67 22.02 -11.60
N SER A 602 -21.66 21.01 -10.73
CA SER A 602 -20.87 19.78 -10.88
C SER A 602 -21.57 18.75 -11.77
N LEU A 603 -20.81 17.78 -12.30
CA LEU A 603 -21.36 16.70 -13.13
C LEU A 603 -22.42 15.87 -12.37
N GLN A 604 -22.20 15.66 -11.07
CA GLN A 604 -23.10 14.87 -10.21
C GLN A 604 -24.40 15.63 -9.89
N GLN A 605 -24.33 16.96 -9.72
CA GLN A 605 -25.50 17.81 -9.56
C GLN A 605 -26.36 17.80 -10.83
N LEU A 606 -25.73 17.91 -12.02
CA LEU A 606 -26.43 17.79 -13.29
C LEU A 606 -27.07 16.41 -13.47
N GLN A 607 -26.37 15.34 -13.08
CA GLN A 607 -26.90 13.98 -13.15
C GLN A 607 -28.16 13.81 -12.29
N SER A 608 -28.13 14.28 -11.05
CA SER A 608 -29.28 14.23 -10.14
C SER A 608 -30.48 15.01 -10.68
N PHE A 609 -30.24 16.21 -11.24
CA PHE A 609 -31.29 17.01 -11.87
C PHE A 609 -31.90 16.35 -13.11
N LEU A 610 -31.07 15.77 -14.00
CA LEU A 610 -31.55 15.04 -15.17
C LEU A 610 -32.32 13.77 -14.78
N SER A 611 -31.93 13.07 -13.72
CA SER A 611 -32.71 11.95 -13.17
C SER A 611 -34.09 12.40 -12.68
N GLY A 612 -34.20 13.60 -12.11
CA GLY A 612 -35.49 14.23 -11.79
C GLY A 612 -36.35 14.46 -13.04
N LEU A 613 -35.78 15.02 -14.11
CA LEU A 613 -36.49 15.22 -15.38
C LEU A 613 -36.90 13.91 -16.08
N VAL A 614 -36.13 12.83 -15.88
CA VAL A 614 -36.53 11.49 -16.34
C VAL A 614 -37.71 10.97 -15.51
N SER A 615 -37.72 11.21 -14.20
CA SER A 615 -38.85 10.83 -13.33
C SER A 615 -40.14 11.63 -13.62
N GLU A 616 -40.00 12.86 -14.12
CA GLU A 616 -41.10 13.70 -14.62
C GLU A 616 -41.55 13.36 -16.06
N GLU A 617 -41.03 12.26 -16.65
CA GLU A 617 -41.27 11.83 -18.03
C GLU A 617 -40.87 12.86 -19.12
N LYS A 618 -40.08 13.88 -18.78
CA LYS A 618 -39.61 14.89 -19.73
C LYS A 618 -38.40 14.43 -20.54
N LEU A 619 -37.65 13.42 -20.07
CA LEU A 619 -36.46 12.85 -20.72
C LEU A 619 -36.48 11.31 -20.67
N GLU A 620 -35.93 10.65 -21.70
CA GLU A 620 -35.81 9.19 -21.79
C GLU A 620 -34.34 8.75 -21.68
N LEU A 621 -34.01 7.90 -20.70
CA LEU A 621 -32.66 7.33 -20.54
C LEU A 621 -32.52 6.08 -21.43
N ARG A 622 -31.66 6.14 -22.45
CA ARG A 622 -31.26 4.94 -23.23
C ARG A 622 -29.97 4.36 -22.67
N ASP A 623 -30.08 3.36 -21.81
CA ASP A 623 -28.95 2.59 -21.27
C ASP A 623 -28.20 1.83 -22.39
N GLY A 624 -26.87 1.91 -22.38
CA GLY A 624 -26.07 1.33 -23.46
C GLY A 624 -24.61 1.03 -23.15
N ILE A 625 -24.23 0.77 -21.89
CA ILE A 625 -22.97 0.06 -21.61
C ILE A 625 -23.35 -1.39 -21.27
N SER A 626 -22.99 -2.34 -22.13
CA SER A 626 -23.23 -3.75 -21.84
C SER A 626 -22.49 -4.16 -20.57
N LYS A 627 -23.09 -5.03 -19.74
CA LYS A 627 -22.48 -5.52 -18.49
C LYS A 627 -21.04 -6.03 -18.68
N ALA A 628 -20.74 -6.62 -19.84
CA ALA A 628 -19.39 -7.05 -20.22
C ALA A 628 -18.37 -5.90 -20.31
N THR A 629 -18.81 -4.75 -20.82
CA THR A 629 -17.98 -3.54 -20.98
C THR A 629 -17.81 -2.82 -19.64
N GLU A 630 -18.82 -2.84 -18.76
CA GLU A 630 -18.68 -2.36 -17.38
C GLU A 630 -17.61 -3.17 -16.63
N LEU A 631 -17.67 -4.51 -16.69
CA LEU A 631 -16.68 -5.39 -16.06
C LEU A 631 -15.26 -5.17 -16.63
N LEU A 632 -15.14 -4.93 -17.94
CA LEU A 632 -13.87 -4.61 -18.57
C LEU A 632 -13.26 -3.31 -18.02
N LEU A 633 -14.09 -2.29 -17.78
CA LEU A 633 -13.66 -0.98 -17.26
C LEU A 633 -13.32 -1.03 -15.76
N ARG A 634 -13.92 -1.97 -15.02
CA ARG A 634 -13.59 -2.27 -13.61
C ARG A 634 -12.38 -3.19 -13.43
N GLU A 635 -11.74 -3.58 -14.54
CA GLU A 635 -10.59 -4.50 -14.53
C GLU A 635 -10.91 -5.92 -14.01
N GLU A 636 -12.19 -6.31 -14.02
CA GLU A 636 -12.66 -7.67 -13.71
C GLU A 636 -12.52 -8.57 -14.95
N TRP A 637 -11.27 -8.90 -15.29
CA TRP A 637 -10.92 -9.49 -16.59
C TRP A 637 -11.53 -10.88 -16.83
N LYS A 638 -11.57 -11.75 -15.80
CA LYS A 638 -12.04 -13.14 -15.95
C LYS A 638 -13.54 -13.18 -16.23
N GLU A 639 -14.30 -12.43 -15.45
CA GLU A 639 -15.74 -12.26 -15.55
C GLU A 639 -16.09 -11.60 -16.88
N SER A 640 -15.35 -10.55 -17.27
CA SER A 640 -15.51 -9.90 -18.58
C SER A 640 -15.30 -10.88 -19.75
N VAL A 641 -14.26 -11.72 -19.71
CA VAL A 641 -14.02 -12.77 -20.72
C VAL A 641 -15.17 -13.76 -20.80
N GLN A 642 -15.73 -14.18 -19.66
CA GLN A 642 -16.86 -15.10 -19.62
C GLN A 642 -18.10 -14.52 -20.30
N ILE A 643 -18.48 -13.29 -19.96
CA ILE A 643 -19.66 -12.63 -20.54
C ILE A 643 -19.44 -12.32 -22.03
N TYR A 644 -18.27 -11.82 -22.44
CA TYR A 644 -17.97 -11.63 -23.86
C TYR A 644 -18.00 -12.95 -24.64
N SER A 645 -17.58 -14.06 -24.03
CA SER A 645 -17.65 -15.38 -24.69
C SER A 645 -19.08 -15.85 -24.95
N GLN A 646 -19.99 -15.63 -23.99
CA GLN A 646 -21.42 -15.88 -24.19
C GLN A 646 -21.99 -14.99 -25.30
N PHE A 647 -21.65 -13.69 -25.28
CA PHE A 647 -22.10 -12.75 -26.30
C PHE A 647 -21.61 -13.12 -27.71
N ILE A 648 -20.34 -13.52 -27.85
CA ILE A 648 -19.74 -13.94 -29.11
C ILE A 648 -20.43 -15.22 -29.62
N SER A 649 -20.68 -16.20 -28.76
CA SER A 649 -21.40 -17.43 -29.12
C SER A 649 -22.81 -17.13 -29.66
N LEU A 650 -23.55 -16.24 -28.99
CA LEU A 650 -24.89 -15.82 -29.43
C LEU A 650 -24.86 -15.08 -30.77
N CYS A 651 -23.84 -14.24 -31.00
CA CYS A 651 -23.67 -13.53 -32.27
C CYS A 651 -23.32 -14.50 -33.40
N GLN A 652 -22.43 -15.47 -33.16
CA GLN A 652 -22.04 -16.49 -34.13
C GLN A 652 -23.21 -17.42 -34.50
N GLU A 653 -24.01 -17.83 -33.51
CA GLU A 653 -25.22 -18.64 -33.74
C GLU A 653 -26.27 -17.88 -34.58
N LYS A 654 -26.45 -16.58 -34.31
CA LYS A 654 -27.34 -15.73 -35.13
C LYS A 654 -26.83 -15.55 -36.56
N LEU A 655 -25.51 -15.50 -36.76
CA LEU A 655 -24.88 -15.42 -38.09
C LEU A 655 -24.98 -16.75 -38.86
N SER A 656 -24.94 -17.90 -38.17
CA SER A 656 -25.14 -19.21 -38.80
C SER A 656 -26.61 -19.50 -39.14
N ASN A 657 -27.55 -18.93 -38.38
CA ASN A 657 -28.99 -19.17 -38.54
C ASN A 657 -29.69 -18.21 -39.54
N THR A 658 -29.00 -17.19 -40.04
CA THR A 658 -29.50 -16.31 -41.10
C THR A 658 -29.44 -16.99 -42.47
N HIS A 659 -30.48 -17.74 -42.82
CA HIS A 659 -30.73 -18.20 -44.19
C HIS A 659 -31.61 -17.17 -44.96
N ASP A 660 -31.04 -16.62 -46.03
CA ASP A 660 -31.63 -15.96 -47.22
C ASP A 660 -32.62 -14.79 -47.13
N ASN A 661 -33.00 -14.25 -45.97
CA ASN A 661 -33.95 -13.10 -45.94
C ASN A 661 -33.74 -12.08 -44.80
N SER A 662 -32.49 -11.73 -44.47
CA SER A 662 -32.19 -10.72 -43.45
C SER A 662 -31.66 -9.41 -44.05
N ASP A 663 -32.21 -8.29 -43.56
CA ASP A 663 -31.86 -6.91 -43.89
C ASP A 663 -30.33 -6.68 -43.85
N PRO A 664 -29.67 -6.28 -44.96
CA PRO A 664 -28.21 -6.10 -45.05
C PRO A 664 -27.64 -5.18 -43.96
N ASP A 665 -28.41 -4.20 -43.51
CA ASP A 665 -28.00 -3.25 -42.47
C ASP A 665 -27.93 -3.90 -41.08
N ARG A 666 -28.83 -4.86 -40.79
CA ARG A 666 -28.80 -5.63 -39.53
C ARG A 666 -27.60 -6.58 -39.47
N LEU A 667 -27.27 -7.22 -40.61
CA LEU A 667 -26.10 -8.09 -40.71
C LEU A 667 -24.80 -7.30 -40.49
N SER A 668 -24.67 -6.13 -41.12
CA SER A 668 -23.51 -5.24 -40.94
C SER A 668 -23.37 -4.77 -39.49
N LYS A 669 -24.46 -4.38 -38.83
CA LYS A 669 -24.46 -3.99 -37.41
C LYS A 669 -24.05 -5.14 -36.49
N LEU A 670 -24.52 -6.36 -36.76
CA LEU A 670 -24.14 -7.54 -35.97
C LEU A 670 -22.65 -7.89 -36.14
N GLN A 671 -22.11 -7.80 -37.36
CA GLN A 671 -20.69 -8.00 -37.64
C GLN A 671 -19.79 -6.98 -36.94
N LYS A 672 -20.19 -5.69 -36.91
CA LYS A 672 -19.47 -4.63 -36.18
C LYS A 672 -19.48 -4.88 -34.66
N SER A 673 -20.62 -5.25 -34.09
CA SER A 673 -20.73 -5.59 -32.67
C SER A 673 -19.91 -6.83 -32.30
N LEU A 674 -19.88 -7.84 -33.17
CA LEU A 674 -19.05 -9.02 -32.99
C LEU A 674 -17.55 -8.69 -33.05
N CYS A 675 -17.13 -7.84 -34.00
CA CYS A 675 -15.74 -7.38 -34.09
C CYS A 675 -15.30 -6.65 -32.81
N LEU A 676 -16.13 -5.74 -32.30
CA LEU A 676 -15.84 -5.01 -31.06
C LEU A 676 -15.77 -5.94 -29.84
N ALA A 677 -16.70 -6.90 -29.71
CA ALA A 677 -16.69 -7.86 -28.61
C ALA A 677 -15.46 -8.76 -28.63
N LEU A 678 -15.06 -9.26 -29.80
CA LEU A 678 -13.81 -10.01 -29.99
C LEU A 678 -12.59 -9.15 -29.60
N SER A 679 -12.56 -7.88 -30.02
CA SER A 679 -11.48 -6.95 -29.67
C SER A 679 -11.38 -6.70 -28.16
N ASN A 680 -12.51 -6.53 -27.47
CA ASN A 680 -12.54 -6.28 -26.03
C ASN A 680 -12.19 -7.54 -25.23
N ARG A 681 -12.65 -8.72 -25.67
CA ARG A 681 -12.25 -10.00 -25.09
C ARG A 681 -10.75 -10.26 -25.26
N ALA A 682 -10.18 -9.90 -26.42
CA ALA A 682 -8.75 -9.99 -26.66
C ALA A 682 -7.93 -9.09 -25.72
N GLU A 683 -8.38 -7.85 -25.45
CA GLU A 683 -7.73 -6.97 -24.47
C GLU A 683 -7.79 -7.58 -23.06
N ALA A 684 -8.95 -8.07 -22.61
CA ALA A 684 -9.08 -8.73 -21.31
C ALA A 684 -8.19 -9.98 -21.19
N ARG A 685 -8.17 -10.86 -22.20
CA ARG A 685 -7.27 -12.02 -22.26
C ARG A 685 -5.79 -11.63 -22.26
N SER A 686 -5.43 -10.54 -22.95
CA SER A 686 -4.08 -9.99 -22.92
C SER A 686 -3.67 -9.55 -21.51
N ARG A 687 -4.58 -8.99 -20.70
CA ARG A 687 -4.32 -8.64 -19.29
C ARG A 687 -4.13 -9.88 -18.41
N LEU A 688 -4.85 -10.97 -18.72
CA LEU A 688 -4.68 -12.28 -18.07
C LEU A 688 -3.44 -13.06 -18.52
N ARG A 689 -2.67 -12.53 -19.50
CA ARG A 689 -1.53 -13.19 -20.18
C ARG A 689 -1.90 -14.43 -21.00
N GLU A 690 -3.15 -14.56 -21.41
CA GLU A 690 -3.63 -15.60 -22.32
C GLU A 690 -3.38 -15.19 -23.79
N PHE A 691 -2.12 -15.00 -24.16
CA PHE A 691 -1.76 -14.36 -25.43
C PHE A 691 -2.13 -15.15 -26.68
N SER A 692 -2.13 -16.49 -26.63
CA SER A 692 -2.53 -17.33 -27.77
C SER A 692 -4.00 -17.09 -28.12
N ASP A 693 -4.86 -17.20 -27.11
CA ASP A 693 -6.31 -17.11 -27.26
C ASP A 693 -6.72 -15.66 -27.57
N ALA A 694 -5.97 -14.66 -27.06
CA ALA A 694 -6.12 -13.26 -27.43
C ALA A 694 -5.73 -12.95 -28.88
N LEU A 695 -4.67 -13.58 -29.42
CA LEU A 695 -4.28 -13.44 -30.82
C LEU A 695 -5.33 -14.05 -31.75
N GLU A 696 -5.90 -15.20 -31.41
CA GLU A 696 -7.00 -15.80 -32.16
C GLU A 696 -8.23 -14.88 -32.22
N ASP A 697 -8.59 -14.26 -31.09
CA ASP A 697 -9.68 -13.27 -31.05
C ASP A 697 -9.38 -12.06 -31.93
N CYS A 698 -8.14 -11.56 -31.91
CA CYS A 698 -7.71 -10.48 -32.79
C CYS A 698 -7.80 -10.89 -34.28
N ASP A 699 -7.39 -12.11 -34.62
CA ASP A 699 -7.45 -12.61 -35.99
C ASP A 699 -8.89 -12.80 -36.47
N GLN A 700 -9.79 -13.25 -35.59
CA GLN A 700 -11.22 -13.33 -35.89
C GLN A 700 -11.83 -11.95 -36.09
N ALA A 701 -11.51 -10.97 -35.24
CA ALA A 701 -11.98 -9.59 -35.39
C ALA A 701 -11.46 -8.94 -36.68
N LEU A 702 -10.20 -9.17 -37.06
CA LEU A 702 -9.61 -8.61 -38.28
C LEU A 702 -10.10 -9.29 -39.58
N LYS A 703 -10.65 -10.51 -39.49
CA LYS A 703 -11.39 -11.14 -40.61
C LYS A 703 -12.71 -10.43 -40.89
N LEU A 704 -13.35 -9.89 -39.85
CA LEU A 704 -14.58 -9.10 -39.99
C LEU A 704 -14.28 -7.68 -40.48
N GLU A 705 -13.31 -7.03 -39.84
CA GLU A 705 -12.91 -5.66 -40.19
C GLU A 705 -11.38 -5.53 -40.22
N SER A 706 -10.82 -5.55 -41.44
CA SER A 706 -9.37 -5.65 -41.65
C SER A 706 -8.56 -4.42 -41.19
N THR A 707 -9.21 -3.27 -41.01
CA THR A 707 -8.60 -1.99 -40.62
C THR A 707 -9.04 -1.52 -39.22
N HIS A 708 -9.71 -2.36 -38.43
CA HIS A 708 -10.22 -1.95 -37.12
C HIS A 708 -9.07 -1.56 -36.16
N PHE A 709 -8.99 -0.27 -35.83
CA PHE A 709 -7.88 0.34 -35.09
C PHE A 709 -7.61 -0.34 -33.74
N LYS A 710 -8.65 -0.54 -32.90
CA LYS A 710 -8.48 -1.09 -31.54
C LYS A 710 -7.91 -2.51 -31.56
N THR A 711 -8.36 -3.33 -32.50
CA THR A 711 -7.86 -4.70 -32.65
C THR A 711 -6.43 -4.74 -33.15
N LEU A 712 -6.08 -3.92 -34.14
CA LEU A 712 -4.69 -3.82 -34.63
C LEU A 712 -3.74 -3.35 -33.52
N LEU A 713 -4.17 -2.38 -32.72
CA LEU A 713 -3.41 -1.87 -31.58
C LEU A 713 -3.23 -2.95 -30.50
N CYS A 714 -4.32 -3.62 -30.11
CA CYS A 714 -4.29 -4.74 -29.15
C CYS A 714 -3.38 -5.87 -29.63
N LYS A 715 -3.55 -6.32 -30.89
CA LYS A 715 -2.70 -7.33 -31.52
C LYS A 715 -1.23 -6.92 -31.54
N GLY A 716 -0.93 -5.67 -31.89
CA GLY A 716 0.44 -5.14 -31.86
C GLY A 716 1.08 -5.17 -30.47
N LYS A 717 0.34 -4.81 -29.42
CA LYS A 717 0.80 -4.90 -28.02
C LYS A 717 1.07 -6.34 -27.60
N ILE A 718 0.17 -7.27 -27.94
CA ILE A 718 0.35 -8.71 -27.66
C ILE A 718 1.60 -9.24 -28.36
N LEU A 719 1.80 -8.88 -29.63
CA LEU A 719 2.98 -9.31 -30.41
C LEU A 719 4.29 -8.74 -29.86
N ILE A 720 4.31 -7.52 -29.32
CA ILE A 720 5.48 -7.00 -28.58
C ILE A 720 5.78 -7.88 -27.36
N ASN A 721 4.76 -8.23 -26.57
CA ASN A 721 4.94 -9.08 -25.39
C ASN A 721 5.41 -10.50 -25.73
N LEU A 722 5.09 -10.98 -26.92
CA LEU A 722 5.57 -12.25 -27.48
C LEU A 722 6.90 -12.13 -28.24
N ASN A 723 7.57 -10.98 -28.19
CA ASN A 723 8.83 -10.68 -28.89
C ASN A 723 8.77 -10.81 -30.43
N ARG A 724 7.57 -10.73 -31.03
CA ARG A 724 7.33 -10.78 -32.49
C ARG A 724 7.27 -9.37 -33.09
N TYR A 725 8.36 -8.61 -32.97
CA TYR A 725 8.38 -7.17 -33.26
C TYR A 725 8.08 -6.82 -34.74
N SER A 726 8.55 -7.64 -35.68
CA SER A 726 8.30 -7.43 -37.12
C SER A 726 6.81 -7.48 -37.46
N MET A 727 6.08 -8.44 -36.88
CA MET A 727 4.64 -8.57 -37.04
C MET A 727 3.89 -7.43 -36.34
N ALA A 728 4.34 -7.02 -35.15
CA ALA A 728 3.77 -5.89 -34.40
C ALA A 728 3.89 -4.58 -35.19
N LEU A 729 5.05 -4.31 -35.80
CA LEU A 729 5.24 -3.17 -36.71
C LEU A 729 4.26 -3.20 -37.89
N GLY A 730 4.01 -4.38 -38.46
CA GLY A 730 3.00 -4.56 -39.50
C GLY A 730 1.59 -4.17 -39.02
N CYS A 731 1.22 -4.56 -37.80
CA CYS A 731 -0.07 -4.18 -37.19
C CYS A 731 -0.18 -2.68 -36.98
N PHE A 732 0.83 -2.02 -36.41
CA PHE A 732 0.78 -0.57 -36.17
C PHE A 732 0.80 0.24 -37.47
N LYS A 733 1.56 -0.19 -38.49
CA LYS A 733 1.52 0.43 -39.83
C LYS A 733 0.15 0.32 -40.48
N ARG A 734 -0.54 -0.82 -40.31
CA ARG A 734 -1.92 -0.98 -40.80
C ARG A 734 -2.90 -0.11 -40.03
N ALA A 735 -2.71 0.08 -38.72
CA ALA A 735 -3.57 0.93 -37.90
C ALA A 735 -3.49 2.42 -38.30
N LEU A 736 -2.36 2.87 -38.87
CA LEU A 736 -2.22 4.22 -39.42
C LEU A 736 -3.07 4.48 -40.68
N LEU A 737 -3.53 3.43 -41.37
CA LEU A 737 -4.33 3.58 -42.58
C LEU A 737 -5.81 3.88 -42.26
N ASP A 738 -6.22 3.84 -40.99
CA ASP A 738 -7.59 4.14 -40.56
C ASP A 738 -7.85 5.68 -40.55
N PRO A 739 -8.83 6.20 -41.30
CA PRO A 739 -9.20 7.62 -41.32
C PRO A 739 -9.61 8.21 -39.96
N GLN A 740 -10.00 7.38 -38.99
CA GLN A 740 -10.39 7.81 -37.64
C GLN A 740 -9.19 7.97 -36.67
N SER A 741 -7.95 7.73 -37.14
CA SER A 741 -6.74 7.72 -36.30
C SER A 741 -6.19 9.09 -35.90
N ASN A 742 -6.72 10.20 -36.43
CA ASN A 742 -6.16 11.55 -36.24
C ASN A 742 -6.05 11.98 -34.77
N GLY A 743 -6.93 11.51 -33.88
CA GLY A 743 -6.85 11.82 -32.44
C GLY A 743 -5.89 10.94 -31.63
N ASN A 744 -5.50 9.76 -32.14
CA ASN A 744 -4.67 8.76 -31.44
C ASN A 744 -3.27 8.59 -32.06
N SER A 745 -2.87 9.49 -32.97
CA SER A 745 -1.64 9.38 -33.77
C SER A 745 -0.38 9.40 -32.90
N GLU A 746 -0.33 10.22 -31.85
CA GLU A 746 0.84 10.35 -30.97
C GLU A 746 1.12 9.06 -30.19
N THR A 747 0.10 8.47 -29.57
CA THR A 747 0.21 7.18 -28.86
C THR A 747 0.64 6.05 -29.80
N LEU A 748 0.10 6.00 -31.02
CA LEU A 748 0.48 4.99 -32.02
C LEU A 748 1.93 5.18 -32.50
N ASN A 749 2.36 6.43 -32.72
CA ASN A 749 3.74 6.75 -33.06
C ASN A 749 4.71 6.32 -31.95
N GLY A 750 4.34 6.51 -30.68
CA GLY A 750 5.09 5.99 -29.54
C GLY A 750 5.28 4.46 -29.60
N TYR A 751 4.22 3.70 -29.89
CA TYR A 751 4.33 2.24 -30.07
C TYR A 751 5.17 1.85 -31.29
N LEU A 752 5.07 2.59 -32.41
CA LEU A 752 5.87 2.36 -33.60
C LEU A 752 7.35 2.55 -33.32
N ASP A 753 7.74 3.65 -32.68
CA ASP A 753 9.14 3.94 -32.40
C ASP A 753 9.73 2.97 -31.36
N ARG A 754 8.94 2.63 -30.33
CA ARG A 754 9.26 1.55 -29.40
C ARG A 754 9.50 0.24 -30.13
N CYS A 755 8.61 -0.16 -31.05
CA CYS A 755 8.72 -1.42 -31.76
C CYS A 755 9.89 -1.44 -32.77
N LYS A 756 10.18 -0.32 -33.44
CA LYS A 756 11.38 -0.17 -34.31
C LYS A 756 12.67 -0.35 -33.50
N LYS A 757 12.74 0.25 -32.31
CA LYS A 757 13.89 0.11 -31.41
C LYS A 757 14.11 -1.36 -31.01
N LEU A 758 13.05 -2.04 -30.59
CA LEU A 758 13.13 -3.45 -30.18
C LEU A 758 13.46 -4.38 -31.36
N GLU A 759 12.88 -4.16 -32.55
CA GLU A 759 13.21 -4.92 -33.75
C GLU A 759 14.70 -4.75 -34.14
N PHE A 760 15.22 -3.51 -34.07
CA PHE A 760 16.63 -3.22 -34.34
C PHE A 760 17.56 -3.93 -33.35
N GLN A 761 17.23 -3.91 -32.06
CA GLN A 761 17.99 -4.62 -31.02
C GLN A 761 17.98 -6.14 -31.27
N SER A 762 16.80 -6.71 -31.54
CA SER A 762 16.62 -8.15 -31.76
C SER A 762 17.37 -8.68 -32.98
N ARG A 763 17.49 -7.87 -34.04
CA ARG A 763 18.25 -8.27 -35.25
C ARG A 763 19.74 -8.10 -35.11
N ASN A 764 20.18 -6.99 -34.53
CA ASN A 764 21.59 -6.56 -34.62
C ASN A 764 22.39 -6.80 -33.34
N GLY A 765 21.75 -7.09 -32.22
CA GLY A 765 22.43 -7.20 -30.93
C GLY A 765 22.98 -5.86 -30.43
N ALA A 766 22.47 -4.75 -30.96
CA ALA A 766 22.94 -3.40 -30.66
C ALA A 766 22.18 -2.83 -29.46
N PHE A 767 22.65 -3.18 -28.26
CA PHE A 767 22.10 -2.69 -26.99
C PHE A 767 22.99 -1.59 -26.41
N ASP A 768 22.36 -0.59 -25.79
CA ASP A 768 23.05 0.51 -25.12
C ASP A 768 22.42 0.74 -23.74
N LEU A 769 23.20 0.47 -22.70
CA LEU A 769 22.81 0.65 -21.30
C LEU A 769 23.39 1.93 -20.70
N SER A 770 24.05 2.76 -21.51
CA SER A 770 24.88 3.85 -21.01
C SER A 770 24.08 4.88 -20.22
N ASP A 771 22.90 5.26 -20.69
CA ASP A 771 22.07 6.27 -20.02
C ASP A 771 21.60 5.77 -18.64
N TRP A 772 21.18 4.52 -18.55
CA TRP A 772 20.74 3.91 -17.29
C TRP A 772 21.90 3.80 -16.28
N VAL A 773 23.08 3.42 -16.76
CA VAL A 773 24.31 3.38 -15.96
C VAL A 773 24.75 4.77 -15.48
N LEU A 774 24.73 5.77 -16.38
CA LEU A 774 25.11 7.14 -16.05
C LEU A 774 24.16 7.76 -15.02
N ASN A 775 22.88 7.40 -15.07
CA ASN A 775 21.87 7.75 -14.07
C ASN A 775 21.93 6.89 -12.80
N ARG A 776 23.06 6.23 -12.52
CA ARG A 776 23.27 5.43 -11.30
C ARG A 776 22.20 4.35 -11.09
N PHE A 777 21.71 3.77 -12.18
CA PHE A 777 20.62 2.78 -12.19
C PHE A 777 19.27 3.27 -11.64
N GLN A 778 19.08 4.59 -11.49
CA GLN A 778 17.81 5.15 -11.05
C GLN A 778 16.73 5.07 -12.15
N GLY A 779 15.48 4.93 -11.74
CA GLY A 779 14.32 4.82 -12.64
C GLY A 779 14.05 3.41 -13.16
N LYS A 780 13.15 3.29 -14.15
CA LYS A 780 12.78 1.99 -14.71
C LYS A 780 13.95 1.40 -15.52
N PRO A 781 14.26 0.09 -15.39
CA PRO A 781 15.29 -0.55 -16.20
C PRO A 781 14.94 -0.43 -17.69
N PRO A 782 15.96 -0.34 -18.57
CA PRO A 782 15.73 -0.20 -20.00
C PRO A 782 14.99 -1.43 -20.53
N GLU A 783 14.01 -1.19 -21.40
CA GLU A 783 13.34 -2.26 -22.12
C GLU A 783 14.30 -2.86 -23.16
N LEU A 784 14.42 -4.19 -23.14
CA LEU A 784 15.33 -4.95 -24.00
C LEU A 784 14.53 -5.90 -24.88
N ALA A 785 14.98 -6.05 -26.12
CA ALA A 785 14.54 -7.14 -26.97
C ALA A 785 15.32 -8.44 -26.71
N GLU A 786 14.74 -9.59 -27.06
CA GLU A 786 15.51 -10.83 -27.14
C GLU A 786 16.44 -10.85 -28.36
N TYR A 787 17.63 -11.40 -28.17
CA TYR A 787 18.68 -11.47 -29.18
C TYR A 787 19.41 -12.81 -29.08
N ILE A 788 19.50 -13.52 -30.20
CA ILE A 788 20.30 -14.76 -30.31
C ILE A 788 21.46 -14.49 -31.27
N GLY A 789 22.68 -14.54 -30.74
CA GLY A 789 23.90 -14.29 -31.50
C GLY A 789 24.38 -15.46 -32.35
N ALA A 790 25.68 -15.48 -32.63
CA ALA A 790 26.32 -16.52 -33.43
C ALA A 790 26.64 -17.76 -32.58
N VAL A 791 25.58 -18.47 -32.19
CA VAL A 791 25.60 -19.57 -31.22
C VAL A 791 24.70 -20.73 -31.66
N GLN A 792 24.94 -21.93 -31.12
CA GLN A 792 24.18 -23.15 -31.42
C GLN A 792 24.21 -24.11 -30.21
N ILE A 793 23.24 -25.02 -30.12
CA ILE A 793 23.22 -26.08 -29.11
C ILE A 793 23.80 -27.37 -29.71
N LYS A 794 24.69 -28.05 -29.00
CA LYS A 794 25.30 -29.34 -29.39
C LYS A 794 25.50 -30.23 -28.18
N LYS A 795 25.80 -31.53 -28.38
CA LYS A 795 26.28 -32.40 -27.29
C LYS A 795 27.65 -31.90 -26.80
N SER A 796 27.83 -31.84 -25.48
CA SER A 796 29.09 -31.43 -24.85
C SER A 796 30.01 -32.63 -24.63
N GLU A 797 31.32 -32.41 -24.70
CA GLU A 797 32.35 -33.40 -24.35
C GLU A 797 32.32 -33.75 -22.85
N ASN A 798 31.80 -32.85 -22.01
CA ASN A 798 31.73 -33.02 -20.56
C ASN A 798 30.42 -33.68 -20.10
N GLY A 799 29.59 -34.16 -21.03
CA GLY A 799 28.28 -34.75 -20.77
C GLY A 799 27.12 -33.78 -21.08
N GLY A 800 25.98 -34.33 -21.51
CA GLY A 800 24.77 -33.57 -21.78
C GLY A 800 24.84 -32.65 -23.01
N ARG A 801 24.14 -31.51 -22.93
CA ARG A 801 23.98 -30.53 -24.01
C ARG A 801 24.65 -29.22 -23.60
N GLY A 802 25.25 -28.53 -24.56
CA GLY A 802 26.02 -27.32 -24.34
C GLY A 802 25.78 -26.29 -25.43
N PHE A 803 26.14 -25.04 -25.12
CA PHE A 803 26.04 -23.90 -26.01
C PHE A 803 27.40 -23.65 -26.67
N PHE A 804 27.46 -23.44 -27.99
CA PHE A 804 28.72 -23.34 -28.74
C PHE A 804 28.75 -22.12 -29.64
N ALA A 805 29.91 -21.46 -29.71
CA ALA A 805 30.13 -20.36 -30.63
C ALA A 805 30.22 -20.87 -32.09
N THR A 806 29.55 -20.22 -33.03
CA THR A 806 29.65 -20.56 -34.46
C THR A 806 30.72 -19.75 -35.20
N LYS A 807 31.20 -18.65 -34.60
CA LYS A 807 32.28 -17.82 -35.13
C LYS A 807 33.20 -17.33 -34.01
N ASN A 808 34.40 -16.88 -34.39
CA ASN A 808 35.31 -16.23 -33.45
C ASN A 808 34.66 -14.98 -32.87
N THR A 809 34.69 -14.85 -31.54
CA THR A 809 34.02 -13.78 -30.80
C THR A 809 34.99 -13.14 -29.85
N GLU A 810 35.13 -11.82 -29.94
CA GLU A 810 36.01 -11.05 -29.04
C GLU A 810 35.37 -10.85 -27.67
N ALA A 811 36.21 -10.66 -26.64
CA ALA A 811 35.79 -10.26 -25.30
C ALA A 811 34.82 -9.06 -25.30
N GLY A 812 33.79 -9.16 -24.47
CA GLY A 812 32.69 -8.22 -24.31
C GLY A 812 31.61 -8.27 -25.39
N THR A 813 31.78 -9.06 -26.45
CA THR A 813 30.75 -9.17 -27.50
C THR A 813 29.51 -9.90 -26.96
N LEU A 814 28.33 -9.37 -27.28
CA LEU A 814 27.06 -9.93 -26.87
C LEU A 814 26.79 -11.27 -27.57
N LEU A 815 26.37 -12.28 -26.79
CA LEU A 815 26.10 -13.64 -27.24
C LEU A 815 24.61 -13.96 -27.23
N LEU A 816 23.90 -13.57 -26.17
CA LEU A 816 22.49 -13.88 -25.96
C LEU A 816 21.83 -12.80 -25.08
N VAL A 817 20.59 -12.43 -25.41
CA VAL A 817 19.67 -11.72 -24.51
C VAL A 817 18.37 -12.49 -24.53
N THR A 818 17.93 -12.98 -23.37
CA THR A 818 16.66 -13.71 -23.27
C THR A 818 15.91 -13.29 -22.01
N LYS A 819 14.59 -13.26 -22.11
CA LYS A 819 13.70 -12.95 -21.00
C LYS A 819 13.38 -14.23 -20.22
N ALA A 820 13.24 -14.09 -18.91
CA ALA A 820 12.85 -15.22 -18.07
C ALA A 820 11.42 -15.66 -18.38
N VAL A 821 11.15 -16.95 -18.23
CA VAL A 821 9.77 -17.46 -18.11
C VAL A 821 9.12 -16.86 -16.88
N ALA A 822 9.85 -16.90 -15.76
CA ALA A 822 9.51 -16.28 -14.51
C ALA A 822 10.81 -15.95 -13.74
N THR A 823 10.72 -14.96 -12.87
CA THR A 823 11.72 -14.65 -11.86
C THR A 823 11.02 -14.41 -10.53
N ASP A 824 11.73 -14.67 -9.45
CA ASP A 824 11.33 -14.23 -8.12
C ASP A 824 12.51 -13.65 -7.36
N ARG A 825 12.24 -12.66 -6.51
CA ARG A 825 13.26 -11.80 -5.89
C ARG A 825 12.85 -11.50 -4.46
N GLY A 826 13.82 -11.49 -3.56
CA GLY A 826 13.62 -11.08 -2.18
C GLY A 826 14.91 -10.61 -1.53
N ILE A 827 14.75 -9.89 -0.43
CA ILE A 827 15.85 -9.54 0.47
C ILE A 827 15.92 -10.68 1.49
N LEU A 828 17.04 -11.38 1.51
CA LEU A 828 17.32 -12.48 2.41
C LEU A 828 18.37 -12.03 3.44
N PRO A 829 18.07 -12.07 4.75
CA PRO A 829 19.07 -11.77 5.78
C PRO A 829 20.26 -12.74 5.69
N GLU A 830 21.39 -12.35 6.29
CA GLU A 830 22.64 -13.14 6.24
C GLU A 830 22.42 -14.62 6.63
N PRO A 831 23.17 -15.56 6.02
CA PRO A 831 22.92 -17.00 6.07
C PRO A 831 23.02 -17.66 7.46
N ASP A 832 23.26 -16.90 8.52
CA ASP A 832 23.32 -17.39 9.91
C ASP A 832 21.94 -17.35 10.63
N GLU A 833 20.88 -16.84 9.99
CA GLU A 833 19.52 -16.80 10.56
C GLU A 833 18.58 -17.87 9.97
N ASP A 834 17.88 -18.63 10.83
CA ASP A 834 16.85 -19.62 10.46
C ASP A 834 15.65 -18.99 9.68
N SER A 835 15.49 -17.65 9.77
CA SER A 835 14.53 -16.84 9.00
C SER A 835 14.82 -16.88 7.49
N SER A 836 16.10 -16.97 7.11
CA SER A 836 16.58 -16.92 5.73
C SER A 836 16.22 -18.17 4.93
N GLU A 837 16.21 -19.35 5.54
CA GLU A 837 15.80 -20.60 4.88
C GLU A 837 14.29 -20.62 4.60
N SER A 838 13.49 -20.16 5.56
CA SER A 838 12.03 -20.07 5.38
C SER A 838 11.66 -19.08 4.28
N ALA A 839 12.32 -17.92 4.23
CA ALA A 839 12.12 -16.95 3.15
C ALA A 839 12.54 -17.50 1.78
N ARG A 840 13.64 -18.28 1.70
CA ARG A 840 14.05 -18.98 0.47
C ARG A 840 13.02 -19.99 -0.01
N LEU A 841 12.39 -20.74 0.90
CA LEU A 841 11.36 -21.72 0.55
C LEU A 841 10.09 -21.05 0.01
N VAL A 842 9.65 -19.94 0.61
CA VAL A 842 8.50 -19.18 0.11
C VAL A 842 8.78 -18.62 -1.28
N MET A 843 9.94 -18.00 -1.47
CA MET A 843 10.37 -17.50 -2.78
C MET A 843 10.45 -18.62 -3.83
N TRP A 844 10.99 -19.78 -3.44
CA TRP A 844 11.07 -20.93 -4.34
C TRP A 844 9.69 -21.43 -4.75
N LYS A 845 8.73 -21.49 -3.82
CA LYS A 845 7.35 -21.86 -4.10
C LYS A 845 6.68 -20.86 -5.06
N ASP A 846 6.79 -19.57 -4.79
CA ASP A 846 6.20 -18.52 -5.63
C ASP A 846 6.79 -18.52 -7.04
N PHE A 847 8.10 -18.74 -7.14
CA PHE A 847 8.78 -18.96 -8.41
C PHE A 847 8.23 -20.17 -9.18
N ILE A 848 8.06 -21.32 -8.51
CA ILE A 848 7.48 -22.52 -9.10
C ILE A 848 6.06 -22.25 -9.61
N ASP A 849 5.22 -21.62 -8.80
CA ASP A 849 3.83 -21.32 -9.15
C ASP A 849 3.75 -20.41 -10.39
N LYS A 850 4.64 -19.42 -10.49
CA LYS A 850 4.76 -18.54 -11.67
C LYS A 850 5.17 -19.32 -12.93
N VAL A 851 6.12 -20.26 -12.82
CA VAL A 851 6.53 -21.10 -13.97
C VAL A 851 5.40 -22.05 -14.40
N LEU A 852 4.72 -22.69 -13.45
CA LEU A 852 3.59 -23.57 -13.72
C LEU A 852 2.44 -22.83 -14.39
N ASP A 853 2.11 -21.62 -13.91
CA ASP A 853 1.10 -20.76 -14.52
C ASP A 853 1.49 -20.35 -15.96
N ALA A 854 2.74 -19.95 -16.18
CA ALA A 854 3.24 -19.62 -17.52
C ALA A 854 3.20 -20.82 -18.48
N ALA A 855 3.53 -22.03 -18.00
CA ALA A 855 3.46 -23.26 -18.77
C ALA A 855 2.00 -23.66 -19.06
N ALA A 856 1.08 -23.48 -18.10
CA ALA A 856 -0.34 -23.78 -18.29
C ALA A 856 -1.01 -22.87 -19.32
N LYS A 857 -0.62 -21.58 -19.35
CA LYS A 857 -1.19 -20.56 -20.25
C LYS A 857 -0.62 -20.61 -21.67
N CYS A 858 0.61 -21.11 -21.86
CA CYS A 858 1.27 -21.10 -23.16
C CYS A 858 1.90 -22.46 -23.50
N THR A 859 1.32 -23.16 -24.48
CA THR A 859 1.81 -24.46 -24.97
C THR A 859 3.24 -24.38 -25.50
N ARG A 860 3.60 -23.28 -26.17
CA ARG A 860 4.98 -23.05 -26.62
C ARG A 860 5.93 -22.99 -25.43
N THR A 861 5.63 -22.18 -24.42
CA THR A 861 6.44 -22.09 -23.19
C THR A 861 6.56 -23.45 -22.50
N HIS A 862 5.46 -24.19 -22.36
CA HIS A 862 5.48 -25.54 -21.80
C HIS A 862 6.44 -26.48 -22.56
N ASN A 863 6.37 -26.50 -23.89
CA ASN A 863 7.23 -27.36 -24.70
C ASN A 863 8.71 -26.95 -24.65
N LEU A 864 8.98 -25.64 -24.62
CA LEU A 864 10.34 -25.14 -24.46
C LEU A 864 10.92 -25.48 -23.08
N ILE A 865 10.12 -25.42 -22.01
CA ILE A 865 10.53 -25.88 -20.67
C ILE A 865 10.80 -27.39 -20.71
N CYS A 866 9.91 -28.19 -21.29
CA CYS A 866 10.07 -29.63 -21.40
C CYS A 866 11.26 -30.09 -22.25
N ALA A 867 11.85 -29.20 -23.05
CA ALA A 867 13.10 -29.45 -23.77
C ALA A 867 14.34 -29.37 -22.86
N LEU A 868 14.22 -28.78 -21.66
CA LEU A 868 15.29 -28.73 -20.66
C LEU A 868 15.48 -30.08 -19.97
N SER A 869 16.61 -30.22 -19.29
CA SER A 869 16.97 -31.44 -18.57
C SER A 869 16.23 -31.56 -17.24
N THR A 870 15.95 -32.79 -16.80
CA THR A 870 15.51 -33.10 -15.42
C THR A 870 16.67 -33.52 -14.51
N GLY A 871 17.92 -33.52 -15.01
CA GLY A 871 19.10 -34.06 -14.33
C GLY A 871 19.29 -35.57 -14.51
N GLU A 872 18.34 -36.24 -15.16
CA GLU A 872 18.35 -37.68 -15.44
C GLU A 872 18.39 -37.94 -16.95
N ASP A 873 19.04 -39.03 -17.36
CA ASP A 873 19.11 -39.51 -18.76
C ASP A 873 19.54 -38.44 -19.81
N GLU A 874 20.51 -37.60 -19.46
CA GLU A 874 21.03 -36.52 -20.31
C GLU A 874 21.57 -37.00 -21.67
N GLU A 875 22.13 -38.21 -21.72
CA GLU A 875 22.73 -38.74 -22.95
C GLU A 875 21.69 -39.14 -23.99
N GLY A 876 20.49 -39.53 -23.54
CA GLY A 876 19.34 -39.91 -24.35
C GLY A 876 18.56 -38.73 -24.92
N LEU A 877 18.74 -37.51 -24.39
CA LEU A 877 18.04 -36.32 -24.85
C LEU A 877 18.53 -35.85 -26.22
N GLU A 878 17.58 -35.57 -27.11
CA GLU A 878 17.85 -34.95 -28.40
C GLU A 878 18.31 -33.50 -28.22
N VAL A 879 19.17 -33.05 -29.14
CA VAL A 879 19.65 -31.67 -29.18
C VAL A 879 18.58 -30.82 -29.86
N PRO A 880 17.94 -29.85 -29.16
CA PRO A 880 16.94 -29.00 -29.79
C PRO A 880 17.59 -28.04 -30.79
N ASP A 881 16.93 -27.83 -31.92
CA ASP A 881 17.36 -26.82 -32.90
C ASP A 881 17.17 -25.42 -32.32
N ILE A 882 18.18 -24.57 -32.47
CA ILE A 882 18.17 -23.21 -31.90
C ILE A 882 17.04 -22.34 -32.49
N SER A 883 16.58 -22.65 -33.70
CA SER A 883 15.45 -21.96 -34.33
C SER A 883 14.14 -22.10 -33.55
N LEU A 884 13.96 -23.17 -32.76
CA LEU A 884 12.77 -23.37 -31.93
C LEU A 884 12.58 -22.24 -30.91
N PHE A 885 13.68 -21.65 -30.45
CA PHE A 885 13.66 -20.59 -29.44
C PHE A 885 13.44 -19.19 -30.05
N ARG A 886 13.44 -19.05 -31.38
CA ARG A 886 13.13 -17.78 -32.04
C ARG A 886 11.64 -17.46 -31.95
N PRO A 887 11.24 -16.24 -31.54
CA PRO A 887 9.84 -15.86 -31.40
C PRO A 887 9.00 -16.03 -32.68
N GLU A 888 9.61 -15.89 -33.86
CA GLU A 888 8.95 -15.98 -35.16
C GLU A 888 8.60 -17.40 -35.59
N THR A 889 9.14 -18.42 -34.91
CA THR A 889 8.91 -19.82 -35.26
C THR A 889 7.45 -20.20 -35.03
N GLU A 890 6.83 -20.80 -36.06
CA GLU A 890 5.41 -21.13 -36.06
C GLU A 890 5.00 -22.04 -34.90
N GLU A 891 3.83 -21.75 -34.33
CA GLU A 891 3.24 -22.58 -33.27
C GLU A 891 2.77 -23.95 -33.76
N SER A 892 2.66 -24.14 -35.09
CA SER A 892 2.28 -25.40 -35.76
C SER A 892 3.25 -26.56 -35.50
N ILE A 893 4.51 -26.25 -35.20
CA ILE A 893 5.58 -27.22 -34.90
C ILE A 893 5.36 -27.87 -33.53
N PHE A 894 4.64 -27.19 -32.64
CA PHE A 894 4.33 -27.66 -31.30
C PHE A 894 3.00 -28.41 -31.31
N SER A 895 2.91 -29.54 -30.57
CA SER A 895 1.66 -30.30 -30.49
C SER A 895 0.52 -29.43 -29.95
N LYS A 896 -0.58 -29.30 -30.70
CA LYS A 896 -1.76 -28.49 -30.32
C LYS A 896 -2.55 -29.05 -29.13
N GLU A 897 -2.22 -30.24 -28.63
CA GLU A 897 -2.86 -30.79 -27.44
C GLU A 897 -2.48 -29.96 -26.21
N LYS A 898 -3.45 -29.23 -25.63
CA LYS A 898 -3.34 -28.62 -24.29
C LYS A 898 -3.24 -29.74 -23.23
N LYS A 899 -2.06 -30.33 -23.07
CA LYS A 899 -1.76 -31.25 -21.97
C LYS A 899 -1.56 -30.45 -20.70
N LYS A 900 -2.17 -30.88 -19.59
CA LYS A 900 -1.89 -30.27 -18.28
C LYS A 900 -0.38 -30.39 -18.01
N PRO A 901 0.28 -29.33 -17.53
CA PRO A 901 1.69 -29.39 -17.19
C PRO A 901 1.93 -30.47 -16.13
N ASN A 902 2.85 -31.39 -16.39
CA ASN A 902 3.25 -32.39 -15.39
C ASN A 902 4.10 -31.69 -14.33
N THR A 903 3.48 -31.39 -13.18
CA THR A 903 4.11 -30.68 -12.07
C THR A 903 5.39 -31.36 -11.60
N GLY A 904 5.39 -32.68 -11.44
CA GLY A 904 6.57 -33.43 -10.99
C GLY A 904 7.75 -33.27 -11.94
N ARG A 905 7.51 -33.35 -13.25
CA ARG A 905 8.57 -33.15 -14.26
C ARG A 905 9.10 -31.71 -14.26
N ILE A 906 8.22 -30.71 -14.15
CA ILE A 906 8.65 -29.30 -14.15
C ILE A 906 9.49 -28.99 -12.92
N LEU A 907 9.14 -29.54 -11.75
CA LEU A 907 9.96 -29.39 -10.54
C LEU A 907 11.38 -29.94 -10.74
N SER A 908 11.51 -31.17 -11.26
CA SER A 908 12.83 -31.75 -11.57
C SER A 908 13.62 -30.92 -12.59
N ILE A 909 12.94 -30.26 -13.54
CA ILE A 909 13.59 -29.32 -14.46
C ILE A 909 14.08 -28.07 -13.71
N LEU A 910 13.25 -27.50 -12.84
CA LEU A 910 13.61 -26.29 -12.10
C LEU A 910 14.78 -26.52 -11.15
N ASP A 911 14.88 -27.68 -10.51
CA ASP A 911 15.96 -28.04 -9.59
C ASP A 911 17.36 -27.94 -10.24
N VAL A 912 17.46 -28.19 -11.55
CA VAL A 912 18.75 -28.22 -12.27
C VAL A 912 18.98 -27.07 -13.26
N ASN A 913 17.92 -26.36 -13.68
CA ASN A 913 18.01 -25.32 -14.71
C ASN A 913 17.79 -23.88 -14.20
N SER A 914 17.42 -23.71 -12.93
CA SER A 914 17.19 -22.39 -12.35
C SER A 914 18.51 -21.64 -12.12
N LEU A 915 18.54 -20.37 -12.49
CA LEU A 915 19.72 -19.52 -12.34
C LEU A 915 19.49 -18.49 -11.24
N THR A 916 20.52 -18.27 -10.43
CA THR A 916 20.55 -17.17 -9.46
C THR A 916 20.87 -15.85 -10.15
N GLU A 917 20.10 -14.83 -9.79
CA GLU A 917 20.25 -13.48 -10.30
C GLU A 917 21.55 -12.84 -9.77
N ASP A 918 22.32 -12.29 -10.69
CA ASP A 918 23.52 -11.51 -10.42
C ASP A 918 23.22 -10.04 -10.75
N ALA A 919 22.69 -9.31 -9.76
CA ALA A 919 22.23 -7.93 -9.91
C ALA A 919 23.38 -6.93 -9.68
N ILE A 920 23.95 -6.43 -10.77
CA ILE A 920 25.05 -5.45 -10.72
C ILE A 920 24.61 -4.15 -10.05
N SER A 921 23.35 -3.71 -10.24
CA SER A 921 22.82 -2.51 -9.59
C SER A 921 22.80 -2.61 -8.06
N ALA A 922 22.42 -3.77 -7.51
CA ALA A 922 22.42 -4.02 -6.06
C ALA A 922 23.84 -3.97 -5.48
N LYS A 923 24.82 -4.55 -6.20
CA LYS A 923 26.24 -4.55 -5.82
C LYS A 923 26.90 -3.18 -5.94
N VAL A 924 26.57 -2.38 -6.95
CA VAL A 924 27.17 -1.05 -7.20
C VAL A 924 26.61 0.02 -6.28
N LEU A 925 25.37 -0.11 -5.80
CA LEU A 925 24.75 0.86 -4.90
C LEU A 925 25.09 0.62 -3.42
N GLY A 926 25.84 -0.44 -3.07
CA GLY A 926 26.28 -0.74 -1.70
C GLY A 926 25.15 -0.95 -0.69
N LYS A 927 23.90 -1.00 -1.14
CA LYS A 927 22.71 -0.83 -0.29
C LYS A 927 21.92 -2.10 0.00
N ASN A 928 22.34 -3.28 -0.46
CA ASN A 928 21.72 -4.58 -0.11
C ASN A 928 22.67 -5.74 -0.45
N SER A 929 23.55 -6.15 0.47
CA SER A 929 24.29 -7.43 0.39
C SER A 929 23.34 -8.65 0.38
N ASP A 930 22.08 -8.40 0.75
CA ASP A 930 21.06 -9.38 1.11
C ASP A 930 20.11 -9.66 -0.07
N TYR A 931 20.38 -9.13 -1.26
CA TYR A 931 19.54 -9.36 -2.43
C TYR A 931 19.73 -10.77 -3.02
N TYR A 932 18.64 -11.55 -3.10
CA TYR A 932 18.62 -12.84 -3.76
C TYR A 932 17.48 -12.92 -4.79
N GLY A 933 17.80 -13.40 -5.99
CA GLY A 933 16.82 -13.63 -7.04
C GLY A 933 17.06 -14.98 -7.71
N VAL A 934 15.98 -15.59 -8.18
CA VAL A 934 16.00 -16.84 -8.94
C VAL A 934 15.13 -16.72 -10.18
N GLY A 935 15.50 -17.39 -11.26
CA GLY A 935 14.71 -17.36 -12.48
C GLY A 935 15.00 -18.51 -13.44
N LEU A 936 14.07 -18.74 -14.36
CA LEU A 936 14.21 -19.70 -15.45
C LEU A 936 14.38 -18.99 -16.78
N TRP A 937 15.59 -19.06 -17.34
CA TRP A 937 15.91 -18.55 -18.67
C TRP A 937 16.28 -19.72 -19.59
N ILE A 938 15.30 -20.22 -20.34
CA ILE A 938 15.39 -21.49 -21.08
C ILE A 938 16.67 -21.62 -21.92
N LEU A 939 16.99 -20.61 -22.74
CA LEU A 939 18.20 -20.66 -23.57
C LEU A 939 19.50 -20.58 -22.76
N ALA A 940 19.51 -19.83 -21.66
CA ALA A 940 20.69 -19.70 -20.81
C ALA A 940 20.96 -20.98 -20.02
N SER A 941 19.95 -21.82 -19.74
CA SER A 941 20.09 -23.10 -19.05
C SER A 941 20.91 -24.14 -19.83
N PHE A 942 21.15 -23.95 -21.14
CA PHE A 942 22.05 -24.80 -21.94
C PHE A 942 23.53 -24.43 -21.82
N ILE A 943 23.88 -23.38 -21.06
CA ILE A 943 25.26 -22.92 -20.91
C ILE A 943 25.89 -23.59 -19.69
N ASN A 944 26.81 -24.51 -19.94
CA ASN A 944 27.43 -25.32 -18.90
C ASN A 944 28.44 -24.56 -18.03
N HIS A 945 28.75 -25.17 -16.88
CA HIS A 945 29.80 -24.71 -15.99
C HIS A 945 31.21 -24.99 -16.51
N SER A 946 32.13 -24.03 -16.31
CA SER A 946 33.57 -24.26 -16.36
C SER A 946 34.26 -23.40 -15.29
N CYS A 947 35.29 -23.94 -14.62
CA CYS A 947 36.16 -23.15 -13.75
C CYS A 947 37.17 -22.27 -14.54
N ASN A 948 37.20 -22.40 -15.87
CA ASN A 948 37.78 -21.45 -16.83
C ASN A 948 36.66 -21.00 -17.78
N PRO A 949 35.72 -20.15 -17.30
CA PRO A 949 34.59 -19.71 -18.09
C PRO A 949 35.03 -18.74 -19.19
N ASN A 950 34.21 -18.62 -20.22
CA ASN A 950 34.45 -17.72 -21.35
C ASN A 950 33.27 -16.79 -21.66
N ALA A 951 32.20 -16.89 -20.89
CA ALA A 951 31.08 -15.96 -20.87
C ALA A 951 30.73 -15.53 -19.45
N ARG A 952 30.00 -14.41 -19.35
CA ARG A 952 29.41 -13.89 -18.13
C ARG A 952 27.97 -13.48 -18.38
N ARG A 953 27.18 -13.43 -17.30
CA ARG A 953 25.78 -13.02 -17.30
C ARG A 953 25.63 -11.71 -16.53
N LEU A 954 24.73 -10.87 -17.01
CA LEU A 954 24.28 -9.62 -16.41
C LEU A 954 22.75 -9.64 -16.40
N HIS A 955 22.12 -9.27 -15.29
CA HIS A 955 20.66 -9.23 -15.18
C HIS A 955 20.13 -7.80 -15.27
N ILE A 956 19.09 -7.60 -16.07
CA ILE A 956 18.45 -6.29 -16.31
C ILE A 956 16.95 -6.49 -16.33
N GLY A 957 16.30 -6.20 -15.20
CA GLY A 957 14.93 -6.64 -14.96
C GLY A 957 14.83 -8.15 -15.22
N ASP A 958 13.81 -8.60 -15.94
CA ASP A 958 13.60 -10.03 -16.19
C ASP A 958 14.48 -10.61 -17.32
N HIS A 959 15.44 -9.84 -17.85
CA HIS A 959 16.33 -10.30 -18.91
C HIS A 959 17.69 -10.72 -18.36
N VAL A 960 18.23 -11.80 -18.91
CA VAL A 960 19.64 -12.13 -18.78
C VAL A 960 20.37 -11.75 -20.07
N VAL A 961 21.44 -10.99 -19.91
CA VAL A 961 22.35 -10.55 -20.96
C VAL A 961 23.64 -11.35 -20.80
N ILE A 962 24.02 -12.10 -21.82
CA ILE A 962 25.21 -12.95 -21.82
C ILE A 962 26.20 -12.42 -22.85
N HIS A 963 27.42 -12.16 -22.42
CA HIS A 963 28.51 -11.70 -23.27
C HIS A 963 29.78 -12.52 -23.04
N ALA A 964 30.66 -12.51 -24.02
CA ALA A 964 31.96 -13.16 -23.92
C ALA A 964 32.83 -12.46 -22.85
N SER A 965 33.36 -13.20 -21.88
CA SER A 965 34.22 -12.66 -20.82
C SER A 965 35.70 -12.64 -21.21
N ARG A 966 36.06 -13.39 -22.26
CA ARG A 966 37.34 -13.41 -22.97
C ARG A 966 37.09 -13.76 -24.44
N ASP A 967 38.14 -13.76 -25.27
CA ASP A 967 38.01 -14.22 -26.65
C ASP A 967 37.61 -15.70 -26.72
N VAL A 968 36.64 -16.00 -27.59
CA VAL A 968 36.05 -17.32 -27.80
C VAL A 968 36.27 -17.74 -29.26
N LYS A 969 36.78 -18.95 -29.48
CA LYS A 969 36.98 -19.47 -30.84
C LYS A 969 35.71 -20.08 -31.41
N ALA A 970 35.58 -20.09 -32.74
CA ALA A 970 34.53 -20.85 -33.41
C ALA A 970 34.62 -22.35 -33.02
N GLY A 971 33.49 -22.93 -32.63
CA GLY A 971 33.40 -24.31 -32.14
C GLY A 971 33.76 -24.49 -30.66
N GLU A 972 34.19 -23.45 -29.95
CA GLU A 972 34.40 -23.51 -28.50
C GLU A 972 33.05 -23.48 -27.76
N GLU A 973 32.93 -24.31 -26.72
CA GLU A 973 31.77 -24.32 -25.83
C GLU A 973 31.74 -23.02 -25.01
N ILE A 974 30.61 -22.35 -25.02
CA ILE A 974 30.32 -21.18 -24.20
C ILE A 974 29.97 -21.69 -22.81
N THR A 975 30.68 -21.19 -21.80
CA THR A 975 30.54 -21.59 -20.40
C THR A 975 30.61 -20.39 -19.49
N PHE A 976 29.82 -20.39 -18.41
CA PHE A 976 29.92 -19.40 -17.33
C PHE A 976 30.09 -20.10 -15.97
N ALA A 977 30.52 -19.33 -14.98
CA ALA A 977 30.67 -19.83 -13.62
C ALA A 977 29.31 -19.99 -12.93
N TYR A 978 29.06 -21.14 -12.29
CA TYR A 978 27.85 -21.37 -11.48
C TYR A 978 28.09 -20.94 -10.02
N PHE A 979 29.35 -21.05 -9.60
CA PHE A 979 29.86 -20.67 -8.28
C PHE A 979 31.20 -19.96 -8.44
N ASP A 980 31.73 -19.44 -7.33
CA ASP A 980 32.96 -18.65 -7.34
C ASP A 980 34.18 -19.43 -7.84
N VAL A 981 34.76 -18.98 -8.95
CA VAL A 981 35.95 -19.57 -9.58
C VAL A 981 37.27 -19.04 -9.01
N LEU A 982 37.25 -18.04 -8.13
CA LEU A 982 38.43 -17.52 -7.44
C LEU A 982 38.72 -18.25 -6.11
N LEU A 983 37.94 -19.29 -5.80
CA LEU A 983 38.17 -20.18 -4.67
C LEU A 983 39.19 -21.29 -5.02
N PRO A 984 39.87 -21.85 -4.00
CA PRO A 984 40.74 -23.01 -4.18
C PRO A 984 40.00 -24.25 -4.70
N LEU A 985 40.74 -25.22 -5.26
CA LEU A 985 40.17 -26.40 -5.93
C LEU A 985 39.26 -27.22 -5.02
N ASN A 986 39.66 -27.47 -3.77
CA ASN A 986 38.87 -28.24 -2.81
C ASN A 986 37.47 -27.65 -2.61
N LYS A 987 37.36 -26.33 -2.46
CA LYS A 987 36.10 -25.60 -2.29
C LYS A 987 35.26 -25.64 -3.57
N ARG A 988 35.89 -25.50 -4.74
CA ARG A 988 35.18 -25.63 -6.03
C ARG A 988 34.66 -27.05 -6.27
N GLN A 989 35.39 -28.08 -5.84
CA GLN A 989 34.95 -29.48 -5.91
C GLN A 989 33.82 -29.79 -4.92
N GLU A 990 33.85 -29.19 -3.71
CA GLU A 990 32.76 -29.26 -2.74
C GLU A 990 31.48 -28.66 -3.34
N MET A 991 31.56 -27.45 -3.89
CA MET A 991 30.44 -26.76 -4.53
C MET A 991 29.89 -27.53 -5.75
N SER A 992 30.75 -28.06 -6.64
CA SER A 992 30.26 -28.81 -7.80
C SER A 992 29.52 -30.08 -7.40
N LYS A 993 29.97 -30.77 -6.35
CA LYS A 993 29.28 -31.96 -5.80
C LYS A 993 27.90 -31.61 -5.24
N THR A 994 27.76 -30.48 -4.56
CA THR A 994 26.45 -29.98 -4.10
C THR A 994 25.51 -29.72 -5.26
N TRP A 995 26.03 -29.26 -6.40
CA TRP A 995 25.30 -29.11 -7.67
C TRP A 995 25.06 -30.44 -8.43
N GLY A 996 25.53 -31.57 -7.92
CA GLY A 996 25.34 -32.88 -8.55
C GLY A 996 26.29 -33.21 -9.72
N PHE A 997 27.40 -32.47 -9.90
CA PHE A 997 28.35 -32.74 -10.98
C PHE A 997 29.83 -32.62 -10.56
N ASN A 998 30.74 -33.17 -11.37
CA ASN A 998 32.18 -33.01 -11.20
C ASN A 998 32.77 -32.19 -12.36
N CYS A 999 33.40 -31.06 -12.08
CA CYS A 999 33.97 -30.22 -13.12
C CYS A 999 35.30 -30.80 -13.66
N ASN A 1000 35.27 -31.26 -14.91
CA ASN A 1000 36.43 -31.85 -15.61
C ASN A 1000 37.14 -30.88 -16.56
N CYS A 1001 36.99 -29.57 -16.36
CA CYS A 1001 37.61 -28.56 -17.21
C CYS A 1001 39.15 -28.61 -17.13
N LYS A 1002 39.82 -28.00 -18.14
CA LYS A 1002 41.29 -27.96 -18.23
C LYS A 1002 41.97 -27.43 -16.97
N ARG A 1003 41.35 -26.47 -16.28
CA ARG A 1003 41.85 -25.90 -15.02
C ARG A 1003 41.78 -26.89 -13.86
N CYS A 1004 40.62 -27.53 -13.64
CA CYS A 1004 40.46 -28.49 -12.55
C CYS A 1004 41.42 -29.67 -12.68
N LYS A 1005 41.56 -30.24 -13.89
CA LYS A 1005 42.50 -31.34 -14.16
C LYS A 1005 43.94 -30.97 -13.83
N PHE A 1006 44.36 -29.78 -14.25
CA PHE A 1006 45.69 -29.26 -13.97
C PHE A 1006 45.94 -29.03 -12.48
N GLU A 1007 45.00 -28.38 -11.78
CA GLU A 1007 45.14 -28.10 -10.36
C GLU A 1007 45.06 -29.36 -9.50
N GLU A 1008 44.35 -30.40 -9.92
CA GLU A 1008 44.31 -31.69 -9.24
C GLU A 1008 45.67 -32.41 -9.34
N GLU A 1009 46.28 -32.41 -10.52
CA GLU A 1009 47.64 -32.95 -10.73
C GLU A 1009 48.66 -32.22 -9.84
N ILE A 1010 48.59 -30.89 -9.80
CA ILE A 1010 49.52 -30.05 -9.04
C ILE A 1010 49.23 -30.08 -7.52
N GLY A 1011 47.97 -30.08 -7.11
CA GLY A 1011 47.53 -30.06 -5.70
C GLY A 1011 47.89 -31.32 -4.90
N SER A 1012 48.27 -32.40 -5.59
CA SER A 1012 48.87 -33.60 -4.97
C SER A 1012 50.21 -33.31 -4.26
N ARG A 1013 50.88 -32.20 -4.59
CA ARG A 1013 52.19 -31.81 -4.04
C ARG A 1013 52.05 -31.29 -2.62
N ARG A 1014 52.90 -31.80 -1.72
CA ARG A 1014 52.97 -31.39 -0.30
C ARG A 1014 53.18 -29.88 -0.12
N GLU A 1015 53.99 -29.28 -1.01
CA GLU A 1015 54.32 -27.85 -0.98
C GLU A 1015 53.08 -26.95 -1.16
N ILE A 1016 52.06 -27.38 -1.91
CA ILE A 1016 50.83 -26.60 -2.09
C ILE A 1016 49.94 -26.67 -0.86
N LYS A 1017 49.82 -27.85 -0.25
CA LYS A 1017 49.09 -28.01 1.02
C LYS A 1017 49.72 -27.18 2.13
N GLU A 1018 51.05 -27.10 2.16
CA GLU A 1018 51.77 -26.23 3.10
C GLU A 1018 51.48 -24.75 2.84
N ILE A 1019 51.44 -24.31 1.57
CA ILE A 1019 51.09 -22.93 1.21
C ILE A 1019 49.65 -22.61 1.62
N GLU A 1020 48.69 -23.50 1.33
CA GLU A 1020 47.29 -23.36 1.75
C GLU A 1020 47.18 -23.20 3.27
N MET A 1021 47.84 -24.08 4.04
CA MET A 1021 47.86 -23.99 5.51
C MET A 1021 48.49 -22.69 6.04
N VAL A 1022 49.52 -22.15 5.38
CA VAL A 1022 50.13 -20.86 5.76
C VAL A 1022 49.18 -19.70 5.48
N LEU A 1023 48.49 -19.72 4.34
CA LEU A 1023 47.55 -18.68 3.96
C LEU A 1023 46.28 -18.70 4.81
N GLU A 1024 45.76 -19.88 5.16
CA GLU A 1024 44.60 -20.04 6.06
C GLU A 1024 44.84 -19.47 7.47
N ARG A 1025 46.08 -19.53 7.98
CA ARG A 1025 46.44 -18.99 9.31
C ARG A 1025 46.64 -17.48 9.34
N ALA A 1026 46.45 -16.78 8.21
CA ALA A 1026 46.52 -15.32 8.05
C ALA A 1026 47.80 -14.62 8.60
N SER A 1027 48.88 -15.35 8.86
CA SER A 1027 50.04 -14.81 9.58
C SER A 1027 51.05 -14.09 8.67
N ASP A 1028 51.17 -14.48 7.39
CA ASP A 1028 52.08 -13.86 6.41
C ASP A 1028 51.65 -14.14 4.95
N MET A 1029 50.61 -13.43 4.47
CA MET A 1029 50.06 -13.60 3.11
C MET A 1029 51.13 -13.40 2.02
N GLY A 1030 51.97 -12.36 2.16
CA GLY A 1030 53.04 -12.08 1.21
C GLY A 1030 54.09 -13.19 1.14
N GLY A 1031 54.46 -13.76 2.28
CA GLY A 1031 55.36 -14.93 2.34
C GLY A 1031 54.77 -16.16 1.64
N GLY A 1032 53.48 -16.43 1.81
CA GLY A 1032 52.77 -17.51 1.13
C GLY A 1032 52.73 -17.34 -0.39
N ILE A 1033 52.42 -16.14 -0.88
CA ILE A 1033 52.41 -15.81 -2.32
C ILE A 1033 53.79 -15.99 -2.95
N VAL A 1034 54.85 -15.53 -2.27
CA VAL A 1034 56.21 -15.67 -2.77
C VAL A 1034 56.59 -17.15 -2.91
N ARG A 1035 56.22 -17.99 -1.93
CA ARG A 1035 56.42 -19.45 -2.01
C ARG A 1035 55.64 -20.07 -3.16
N LEU A 1036 54.42 -19.60 -3.42
CA LEU A 1036 53.62 -20.04 -4.57
C LEU A 1036 54.30 -19.69 -5.89
N GLU A 1037 54.76 -18.46 -6.08
CA GLU A 1037 55.43 -18.01 -7.31
C GLU A 1037 56.79 -18.70 -7.54
N GLU A 1038 57.55 -18.93 -6.47
CA GLU A 1038 58.79 -19.71 -6.52
C GLU A 1038 58.51 -21.19 -6.79
N GLY A 1039 57.45 -21.75 -6.20
CA GLY A 1039 56.93 -23.07 -6.49
C GLY A 1039 56.59 -23.23 -7.97
N MET A 1040 55.76 -22.34 -8.52
CA MET A 1040 55.39 -22.33 -9.94
C MET A 1040 56.61 -22.32 -10.87
N ARG A 1041 57.65 -21.56 -10.52
CA ARG A 1041 58.91 -21.55 -11.28
C ARG A 1041 59.63 -22.90 -11.22
N ARG A 1042 59.71 -23.53 -10.05
CA ARG A 1042 60.33 -24.86 -9.85
C ARG A 1042 59.54 -25.97 -10.53
N TRP A 1043 58.22 -25.89 -10.52
CA TRP A 1043 57.32 -26.85 -11.16
C TRP A 1043 57.15 -26.60 -12.67
N MET A 1044 57.86 -25.62 -13.22
CA MET A 1044 57.83 -25.25 -14.64
C MET A 1044 56.44 -24.85 -15.18
N VAL A 1045 55.57 -24.30 -14.33
CA VAL A 1045 54.24 -23.81 -14.70
C VAL A 1045 54.36 -22.58 -15.62
N LYS A 1046 53.70 -22.60 -16.79
CA LYS A 1046 53.84 -21.55 -17.83
C LYS A 1046 52.50 -21.10 -18.40
N GLY A 1047 52.48 -19.89 -18.95
CA GLY A 1047 51.30 -19.33 -19.64
C GLY A 1047 50.06 -19.30 -18.75
N LYS A 1048 48.92 -19.77 -19.30
CA LYS A 1048 47.60 -19.77 -18.65
C LYS A 1048 47.55 -20.53 -17.33
N GLU A 1049 48.40 -21.54 -17.16
CA GLU A 1049 48.45 -22.35 -15.95
C GLU A 1049 48.87 -21.55 -14.72
N LYS A 1050 49.68 -20.50 -14.90
CA LYS A 1050 49.96 -19.55 -13.80
C LYS A 1050 48.71 -18.80 -13.37
N GLY A 1051 47.87 -18.42 -14.35
CA GLY A 1051 46.59 -17.77 -14.11
C GLY A 1051 45.63 -18.66 -13.32
N TYR A 1052 45.63 -19.97 -13.56
CA TYR A 1052 44.82 -20.94 -12.79
C TYR A 1052 45.15 -20.91 -11.30
N LEU A 1053 46.43 -21.05 -10.95
CA LEU A 1053 46.86 -21.02 -9.55
C LEU A 1053 46.64 -19.64 -8.93
N ARG A 1054 46.97 -18.55 -9.64
CA ARG A 1054 46.72 -17.19 -9.15
C ARG A 1054 45.25 -16.92 -8.88
N ALA A 1055 44.35 -17.45 -9.70
CA ALA A 1055 42.91 -17.36 -9.47
C ALA A 1055 42.48 -18.11 -8.20
N SER A 1056 42.98 -19.34 -7.99
CA SER A 1056 42.69 -20.13 -6.78
C SER A 1056 43.22 -19.51 -5.48
N PHE A 1057 44.26 -18.69 -5.56
CA PHE A 1057 44.85 -17.96 -4.44
C PHE A 1057 44.55 -16.45 -4.48
N TRP A 1058 43.51 -16.03 -5.21
CA TRP A 1058 43.22 -14.61 -5.44
C TRP A 1058 42.99 -13.83 -4.15
N ALA A 1059 42.33 -14.43 -3.15
CA ALA A 1059 42.10 -13.79 -1.85
C ALA A 1059 43.42 -13.33 -1.20
N ALA A 1060 44.46 -14.16 -1.25
CA ALA A 1060 45.78 -13.81 -0.73
C ALA A 1060 46.41 -12.66 -1.54
N PHE A 1061 46.35 -12.72 -2.88
CA PHE A 1061 46.87 -11.66 -3.76
C PHE A 1061 46.17 -10.32 -3.50
N SER A 1062 44.84 -10.32 -3.48
CA SER A 1062 44.01 -9.14 -3.21
C SER A 1062 44.39 -8.48 -1.88
N GLU A 1063 44.47 -9.28 -0.81
CA GLU A 1063 44.84 -8.80 0.53
C GLU A 1063 46.28 -8.26 0.58
N ALA A 1064 47.21 -8.96 -0.06
CA ALA A 1064 48.60 -8.53 -0.13
C ALA A 1064 48.75 -7.19 -0.86
N PHE A 1065 48.01 -6.96 -1.95
CA PHE A 1065 48.02 -5.70 -2.70
C PHE A 1065 47.35 -4.54 -1.96
N LYS A 1066 46.33 -4.82 -1.14
CA LYS A 1066 45.69 -3.81 -0.28
C LYS A 1066 46.57 -3.43 0.91
N SER A 1067 47.38 -4.36 1.42
CA SER A 1067 48.24 -4.15 2.59
C SER A 1067 49.58 -3.50 2.26
N GLU A 1068 49.76 -2.22 2.65
CA GLU A 1068 51.06 -1.53 2.51
C GLU A 1068 52.19 -2.26 3.23
N LYS A 1069 51.93 -2.84 4.40
CA LYS A 1069 52.93 -3.58 5.20
C LYS A 1069 53.45 -4.80 4.42
N SER A 1070 52.55 -5.55 3.79
CA SER A 1070 52.90 -6.69 2.95
C SER A 1070 53.69 -6.27 1.71
N MET A 1071 53.26 -5.21 1.02
CA MET A 1071 53.96 -4.71 -0.16
C MET A 1071 55.33 -4.11 0.15
N ARG A 1072 55.51 -3.43 1.29
CA ARG A 1072 56.84 -2.95 1.73
C ARG A 1072 57.80 -4.10 2.00
N ARG A 1073 57.32 -5.19 2.61
CA ARG A 1073 58.16 -6.34 2.98
C ARG A 1073 58.45 -7.29 1.81
N TRP A 1074 57.46 -7.53 0.96
CA TRP A 1074 57.49 -8.60 -0.05
C TRP A 1074 57.33 -8.09 -1.49
N GLY A 1075 56.99 -6.82 -1.73
CA GLY A 1075 56.59 -6.31 -3.04
C GLY A 1075 57.65 -6.44 -4.15
N ARG A 1076 58.95 -6.53 -3.81
CA ARG A 1076 60.01 -6.80 -4.81
C ARG A 1076 60.01 -8.26 -5.32
N ARG A 1077 59.40 -9.18 -4.56
CA ARG A 1077 59.33 -10.62 -4.86
C ARG A 1077 57.95 -11.06 -5.34
N ILE A 1078 56.91 -10.31 -5.02
CA ILE A 1078 55.56 -10.52 -5.56
C ILE A 1078 55.50 -9.91 -6.97
N PRO A 1079 54.94 -10.61 -7.97
CA PRO A 1079 54.73 -10.03 -9.30
C PRO A 1079 53.86 -8.77 -9.26
N ALA A 1080 54.05 -7.88 -10.24
CA ALA A 1080 53.25 -6.67 -10.36
C ALA A 1080 51.76 -7.00 -10.50
N VAL A 1081 50.91 -6.14 -9.94
CA VAL A 1081 49.44 -6.32 -9.89
C VAL A 1081 48.91 -6.61 -11.28
N GLU A 1082 49.37 -5.85 -12.28
CA GLU A 1082 48.93 -5.92 -13.67
C GLU A 1082 49.17 -7.31 -14.25
N ALA A 1083 50.36 -7.87 -14.03
CA ALA A 1083 50.74 -9.19 -14.53
C ALA A 1083 49.94 -10.31 -13.87
N VAL A 1084 49.56 -10.15 -12.59
CA VAL A 1084 48.69 -11.09 -11.89
C VAL A 1084 47.27 -11.00 -12.44
N THR A 1085 46.71 -9.80 -12.51
CA THR A 1085 45.32 -9.57 -12.96
C THR A 1085 45.10 -9.95 -14.42
N GLU A 1086 46.05 -9.67 -15.32
CA GLU A 1086 45.96 -10.09 -16.72
C GLU A 1086 45.98 -11.61 -16.85
N SER A 1087 46.85 -12.29 -16.11
CA SER A 1087 46.92 -13.75 -16.11
C SER A 1087 45.65 -14.41 -15.57
N ILE A 1088 45.01 -13.81 -14.55
CA ILE A 1088 43.73 -14.27 -14.02
C ILE A 1088 42.62 -14.02 -15.04
N ALA A 1089 42.55 -12.83 -15.63
CA ALA A 1089 41.55 -12.50 -16.64
C ALA A 1089 41.62 -13.42 -17.88
N GLU A 1090 42.82 -13.84 -18.28
CA GLU A 1090 43.01 -14.83 -19.35
C GLU A 1090 42.54 -16.25 -18.93
N ALA A 1091 42.64 -16.56 -17.64
CA ALA A 1091 42.34 -17.87 -17.07
C ALA A 1091 40.86 -18.07 -16.65
N VAL A 1092 40.18 -17.01 -16.19
CA VAL A 1092 38.80 -17.09 -15.68
C VAL A 1092 37.86 -16.04 -16.30
N GLY A 1093 38.31 -15.31 -17.31
CA GLY A 1093 37.58 -14.18 -17.88
C GLY A 1093 37.61 -12.93 -16.99
N GLY A 1094 37.01 -11.83 -17.45
CA GLY A 1094 36.97 -10.59 -16.66
C GLY A 1094 36.09 -10.71 -15.41
N ASP A 1095 36.65 -10.57 -14.21
CA ASP A 1095 35.95 -10.63 -12.92
C ASP A 1095 35.94 -9.26 -12.22
N GLU A 1096 34.83 -8.89 -11.59
CA GLU A 1096 34.65 -7.59 -10.96
C GLU A 1096 35.63 -7.35 -9.80
N ARG A 1097 35.96 -8.39 -9.01
CA ARG A 1097 36.90 -8.24 -7.88
C ARG A 1097 38.32 -7.99 -8.37
N VAL A 1098 38.69 -8.64 -9.48
CA VAL A 1098 39.97 -8.41 -10.16
C VAL A 1098 39.99 -7.00 -10.74
N LEU A 1099 38.88 -6.55 -11.32
CA LEU A 1099 38.74 -5.19 -11.85
C LEU A 1099 38.85 -4.12 -10.76
N LYS A 1100 38.20 -4.30 -9.61
CA LYS A 1100 38.28 -3.37 -8.46
C LYS A 1100 39.74 -3.12 -8.05
N VAL A 1101 40.54 -4.17 -7.89
CA VAL A 1101 41.97 -4.06 -7.52
C VAL A 1101 42.79 -3.31 -8.58
N VAL A 1102 42.54 -3.54 -9.87
CA VAL A 1102 43.20 -2.80 -10.95
C VAL A 1102 42.85 -1.31 -10.87
N VAL A 1103 41.56 -0.98 -10.70
CA VAL A 1103 41.08 0.41 -10.65
C VAL A 1103 41.62 1.16 -9.42
N GLU A 1104 41.64 0.53 -8.25
CA GLU A 1104 42.28 1.08 -7.04
C GLU A 1104 43.77 1.36 -7.25
N GLY A 1105 44.46 0.45 -7.96
CA GLY A 1105 45.86 0.61 -8.35
C GLY A 1105 46.10 1.86 -9.20
N VAL A 1106 45.30 2.06 -10.26
CA VAL A 1106 45.39 3.23 -11.15
C VAL A 1106 45.21 4.55 -10.39
N LYS A 1107 44.31 4.59 -9.39
CA LYS A 1107 44.13 5.78 -8.54
C LYS A 1107 45.36 6.07 -7.68
N LYS A 1108 45.96 5.04 -7.05
CA LYS A 1108 47.12 5.19 -6.16
C LYS A 1108 48.40 5.59 -6.89
N SER A 1109 48.60 5.08 -8.10
CA SER A 1109 49.78 5.37 -8.93
C SER A 1109 49.70 6.74 -9.63
N GLY A 1110 48.52 7.37 -9.67
CA GLY A 1110 48.30 8.61 -10.43
C GLY A 1110 48.58 8.46 -11.92
N ALA A 1111 48.55 7.22 -12.43
CA ALA A 1111 49.21 6.84 -13.66
C ALA A 1111 48.30 6.97 -14.89
N GLY A 1112 48.97 7.03 -16.04
CA GLY A 1112 48.46 7.63 -17.27
C GLY A 1112 47.53 6.78 -18.12
N LEU A 1113 47.22 7.30 -19.31
CA LEU A 1113 46.24 6.80 -20.29
C LEU A 1113 46.26 5.27 -20.50
N MET A 1114 47.44 4.64 -20.45
CA MET A 1114 47.63 3.21 -20.71
C MET A 1114 47.06 2.30 -19.61
N GLU A 1115 47.10 2.70 -18.33
CA GLU A 1115 46.56 1.90 -17.23
C GLU A 1115 45.03 1.94 -17.21
N MET A 1116 44.45 3.10 -17.50
CA MET A 1116 43.01 3.24 -17.71
C MET A 1116 42.53 2.39 -18.90
N GLU A 1117 43.29 2.31 -20.00
CA GLU A 1117 42.92 1.46 -21.14
C GLU A 1117 42.86 -0.03 -20.76
N ARG A 1118 43.76 -0.50 -19.88
CA ARG A 1118 43.71 -1.88 -19.35
C ARG A 1118 42.50 -2.12 -18.47
N ALA A 1119 42.18 -1.20 -17.56
CA ALA A 1119 40.98 -1.28 -16.74
C ALA A 1119 39.72 -1.34 -17.63
N MET A 1120 39.68 -0.56 -18.72
CA MET A 1120 38.59 -0.59 -19.69
C MET A 1120 38.50 -1.92 -20.46
N LYS A 1121 39.64 -2.53 -20.83
CA LYS A 1121 39.65 -3.86 -21.46
C LYS A 1121 39.08 -4.92 -20.53
N LEU A 1122 39.47 -4.92 -19.25
CA LEU A 1122 38.95 -5.83 -18.25
C LEU A 1122 37.46 -5.57 -17.97
N GLY A 1123 37.07 -4.29 -17.88
CA GLY A 1123 35.69 -3.85 -17.75
C GLY A 1123 34.76 -4.32 -18.88
N ARG A 1124 35.26 -4.38 -20.13
CA ARG A 1124 34.51 -4.99 -21.25
C ARG A 1124 34.25 -6.48 -21.05
N GLY A 1125 35.16 -7.22 -20.41
CA GLY A 1125 34.94 -8.63 -20.07
C GLY A 1125 33.91 -8.82 -18.95
N VAL A 1126 33.83 -7.86 -18.02
CA VAL A 1126 32.87 -7.87 -16.89
C VAL A 1126 31.47 -7.43 -17.32
N TYR A 1127 31.35 -6.24 -17.92
CA TYR A 1127 30.07 -5.59 -18.21
C TYR A 1127 29.62 -5.69 -19.68
N GLY A 1128 30.47 -6.23 -20.56
CA GLY A 1128 30.18 -6.34 -22.00
C GLY A 1128 30.34 -5.03 -22.78
N LYS A 1129 30.19 -5.11 -24.10
CA LYS A 1129 30.19 -3.96 -25.02
C LYS A 1129 28.87 -3.17 -24.99
N VAL A 1130 27.87 -3.65 -24.25
CA VAL A 1130 26.56 -2.99 -24.04
C VAL A 1130 26.65 -1.74 -23.17
N VAL A 1131 27.73 -1.61 -22.38
CA VAL A 1131 28.08 -0.38 -21.67
C VAL A 1131 29.16 0.37 -22.45
N LYS A 1132 28.84 1.56 -22.96
CA LYS A 1132 29.81 2.35 -23.75
C LYS A 1132 30.89 2.95 -22.86
N LYS A 1133 31.95 3.44 -23.50
CA LYS A 1133 33.18 3.95 -22.86
C LYS A 1133 32.92 4.96 -21.73
N GLN A 1134 31.99 5.91 -21.91
CA GLN A 1134 31.71 6.94 -20.90
C GLN A 1134 31.00 6.38 -19.67
N ALA A 1135 29.96 5.56 -19.89
CA ALA A 1135 29.24 4.87 -18.83
C ALA A 1135 30.12 3.87 -18.08
N MET A 1136 31.00 3.15 -18.79
CA MET A 1136 31.96 2.24 -18.19
C MET A 1136 32.92 2.99 -17.26
N ARG A 1137 33.43 4.16 -17.66
CA ARG A 1137 34.24 5.00 -16.75
C ARG A 1137 33.47 5.38 -15.48
N ALA A 1138 32.21 5.79 -15.63
CA ALA A 1138 31.36 6.12 -14.49
C ALA A 1138 31.13 4.90 -13.55
N LEU A 1139 30.99 3.68 -14.08
CA LEU A 1139 30.92 2.45 -13.27
C LEU A 1139 32.22 2.18 -12.52
N LEU A 1140 33.36 2.31 -13.20
CA LEU A 1140 34.66 2.12 -12.57
C LEU A 1140 34.89 3.15 -11.46
N GLU A 1141 34.36 4.37 -11.59
CA GLU A 1141 34.41 5.39 -10.54
C GLU A 1141 33.45 5.11 -9.37
N LEU A 1142 32.29 4.52 -9.64
CA LEU A 1142 31.24 4.19 -8.65
C LEU A 1142 31.59 3.04 -7.72
N GLY A 1143 32.14 1.95 -8.25
CA GLY A 1143 32.46 0.73 -7.48
C GLY A 1143 33.60 0.90 -6.47
N LEU A 1144 33.90 2.15 -6.09
CA LEU A 1144 34.98 2.61 -5.21
C LEU A 1144 34.45 3.38 -4.00
N HIS A 1145 33.14 3.58 -3.88
CA HIS A 1145 32.47 4.06 -2.67
C HIS A 1145 31.84 2.86 -1.95
N ASP A 1146 32.70 2.01 -1.38
CA ASP A 1146 32.35 1.12 -0.26
C ASP A 1146 32.95 1.74 1.01
#